data_AF-A0AAD0VM88-F1
#
_entry.id   AF-A0AAD0VM88-F1
#
_cell.length_a   1.000
_cell.length_b   1.000
_cell.length_c   1.000
_cell.angle_alpha   90.00
_cell.angle_beta   90.00
_cell.angle_gamma   90.00
#
_symmetry.space_group_name_H-M   'P 1'
#
loop_
_entity.id
_entity.type
_entity.pdbx_description
1 polymer ?
#
loop_
_entity_poly.entity_id
_entity_poly.type
_entity_poly.pdbx_seq_one_letter_code
_entity_poly.pdbx_strand_id
1 'polypeptide(L)'
;MNFNKEYKNRFRILKGGLVSLVISSCLYGAPSGGNVTSGNANISKNGNVTNIDQLSNKATINWKDFSINKNETVNFNQPNKNSITLNRVIGNEKSIIDGALNANGQVWLLNSKGTVFGKNAKINTAGLLVTTKELSDEDFNKGNYNFKGKSNESIENNADILLQDKAYAAFVANSVINNGKIEIHKGVIHLVGAEDVTISLNDNSLISLKVNKGAMNALVENNNMIIANGGNVYLTTNAKDEILKSVINQKGVIKANSLDDLQSEVIIFAHGGTANIDGTIEAKGSFVETSGDRVKVADGFKVYANKWLIDPTDFIVASSGGDISGTTLSNNLNSTDVIIQSILGTTQTNGKGNIYVNDDISWNNNSALVLNAQNDIFINNTIVVGGNGKLFLKYGQKTADGGDSNYYIDSKNGAKVELFGTSSFSTQKGSDSSNLKDYIIITDLQDLQDISLDLNKNYVLGVDIHANATSGWNGGLGFIPIGNVSNPFTGIFDGLGNTISNLYINRENSVDVGLFGYARGATIRNVGLTDVDIKGNKYVGGLVGFNENSSISNSYATGTVTGNTSVGGLVGSNYNSSISNSYATGDVSGEDYIGGLVGVNEKTNITNSHATGTVTGEYYIGGLVGFNYNSSTISNSYATGNVSGEEMVGGLIGENKDNSNISNSYATGTVTGNTSVGGLVGYNRNSEIKDSYATGDVFGEDFVGGFVGWNDAGTIKKSYSIGAVRGIGSSVGGFAGTNEGEIFSSFYNKEKST
;
A
#
# COMPACT_ATOMS: atom_id res chain seq x y z
N MET A 1 14.91 8.15 42.66
CA MET A 1 14.94 9.38 41.82
C MET A 1 14.35 9.02 40.48
N ASN A 2 13.06 9.31 40.31
CA ASN A 2 12.29 9.07 39.08
C ASN A 2 12.35 10.34 38.21
N PHE A 3 12.73 10.21 36.95
CA PHE A 3 12.42 11.20 35.92
C PHE A 3 11.71 10.51 34.75
N ASN A 4 10.39 10.45 34.89
CA ASN A 4 9.44 10.32 33.79
C ASN A 4 9.58 11.57 32.89
N LYS A 5 9.76 11.37 31.58
CA LYS A 5 9.47 12.41 30.58
C LYS A 5 8.46 11.83 29.58
N GLU A 6 7.18 12.05 29.89
CA GLU A 6 6.08 11.98 28.95
C GLU A 6 6.32 12.98 27.79
N TYR A 7 6.40 12.48 26.56
CA TYR A 7 6.23 13.30 25.37
C TYR A 7 4.73 13.51 25.11
N LYS A 8 4.13 14.50 25.79
CA LYS A 8 2.77 14.95 25.50
C LYS A 8 2.75 15.81 24.23
N ASN A 9 1.97 15.33 23.26
CA ASN A 9 1.38 16.03 22.12
C ASN A 9 1.29 17.55 22.29
N ARG A 10 2.01 18.30 21.44
CA ARG A 10 1.78 19.73 21.23
C ARG A 10 1.07 19.96 19.90
N PHE A 11 -0.17 19.49 19.81
CA PHE A 11 -1.15 20.14 18.94
C PHE A 11 -1.58 21.44 19.63
N ARG A 12 -1.07 22.58 19.18
CA ARG A 12 -1.67 23.88 19.51
C ARG A 12 -3.01 23.96 18.80
N ILE A 13 -4.05 23.51 19.49
CA ILE A 13 -5.41 23.97 19.24
C ILE A 13 -5.38 25.49 19.46
N LEU A 14 -5.56 26.27 18.40
CA LEU A 14 -5.89 27.69 18.48
C LEU A 14 -7.33 27.81 19.02
N LYS A 15 -7.48 27.55 20.32
CA LYS A 15 -8.66 27.96 21.09
C LYS A 15 -8.45 29.43 21.44
N GLY A 16 -9.13 30.30 20.71
CA GLY A 16 -9.07 31.74 20.96
C GLY A 16 -9.25 32.59 19.71
N GLY A 17 -10.18 32.23 18.83
CA GLY A 17 -10.77 33.21 17.91
C GLY A 17 -11.59 34.19 18.73
N LEU A 18 -10.93 35.21 19.27
CA LEU A 18 -11.62 36.40 19.74
C LEU A 18 -12.26 37.02 18.50
N VAL A 19 -13.58 36.84 18.38
CA VAL A 19 -14.45 37.66 17.55
C VAL A 19 -14.28 39.10 18.05
N SER A 20 -13.31 39.82 17.50
CA SER A 20 -13.22 41.26 17.66
C SER A 20 -14.22 41.87 16.68
N LEU A 21 -15.47 41.91 17.14
CA LEU A 21 -16.54 42.68 16.53
C LEU A 21 -16.29 44.16 16.84
N VAL A 22 -15.27 44.76 16.22
CA VAL A 22 -15.17 46.22 16.13
C VAL A 22 -15.76 46.60 14.78
N ILE A 23 -17.07 46.76 14.75
CA ILE A 23 -17.75 47.51 13.69
C ILE A 23 -17.38 48.97 13.94
N SER A 24 -16.23 49.39 13.43
CA SER A 24 -15.95 50.81 13.25
C SER A 24 -16.70 51.22 12.00
N SER A 25 -17.91 51.77 12.20
CA SER A 25 -18.76 52.29 11.14
C SER A 25 -18.15 53.58 10.56
N CYS A 26 -17.18 53.44 9.66
CA CYS A 26 -17.00 54.43 8.62
C CYS A 26 -17.93 54.05 7.47
N LEU A 27 -19.01 54.81 7.30
CA LEU A 27 -19.87 54.76 6.13
C LEU A 27 -19.03 54.97 4.86
N TYR A 28 -18.75 53.91 4.11
CA TYR A 28 -18.33 53.98 2.71
C TYR A 28 -19.35 53.22 1.87
N GLY A 29 -20.03 53.95 0.98
CA GLY A 29 -21.10 53.45 0.11
C GLY A 29 -20.81 53.68 -1.37
N ALA A 30 -20.95 52.61 -2.13
CA ALA A 30 -20.62 52.32 -3.51
C ALA A 30 -19.13 52.49 -3.85
N PRO A 31 -18.63 51.83 -4.90
CA PRO A 31 -17.25 52.00 -5.34
C PRO A 31 -16.93 53.48 -5.55
N SER A 32 -15.75 53.91 -5.09
CA SER A 32 -15.39 55.33 -5.02
C SER A 32 -13.97 55.60 -5.54
N GLY A 33 -13.80 56.80 -6.11
CA GLY A 33 -12.52 57.24 -6.67
C GLY A 33 -12.08 56.46 -7.91
N GLY A 34 -13.03 55.94 -8.69
CA GLY A 34 -12.74 55.22 -9.95
C GLY A 34 -12.06 56.10 -10.97
N ASN A 35 -10.93 55.64 -11.50
CA ASN A 35 -10.15 56.28 -12.54
C ASN A 35 -9.79 55.25 -13.63
N VAL A 36 -10.22 55.48 -14.86
CA VAL A 36 -9.94 54.60 -16.00
C VAL A 36 -8.50 54.81 -16.45
N THR A 37 -7.67 53.77 -16.35
CA THR A 37 -6.23 53.85 -16.68
C THR A 37 -5.86 53.16 -17.99
N SER A 38 -6.73 52.29 -18.50
CA SER A 38 -6.56 51.58 -19.77
C SER A 38 -7.92 51.30 -20.40
N GLY A 39 -8.00 51.31 -21.73
CA GLY A 39 -9.25 51.13 -22.47
C GLY A 39 -10.20 52.33 -22.38
N ASN A 40 -11.49 52.10 -22.63
CA ASN A 40 -12.52 53.13 -22.60
C ASN A 40 -13.73 52.63 -21.81
N ALA A 41 -14.03 53.31 -20.71
CA ALA A 41 -15.21 53.08 -19.89
C ALA A 41 -15.68 54.41 -19.26
N ASN A 42 -16.98 54.56 -19.07
CA ASN A 42 -17.56 55.68 -18.35
C ASN A 42 -18.18 55.20 -17.05
N ILE A 43 -17.90 55.90 -15.96
CA ILE A 43 -18.44 55.58 -14.63
C ILE A 43 -19.51 56.62 -14.29
N SER A 44 -20.73 56.16 -14.05
CA SER A 44 -21.84 57.02 -13.60
C SER A 44 -22.49 56.44 -12.35
N LYS A 45 -22.84 57.30 -11.39
CA LYS A 45 -23.54 56.90 -10.16
C LYS A 45 -24.88 57.64 -10.08
N ASN A 46 -25.97 56.88 -9.95
CA ASN A 46 -27.31 57.41 -9.74
C ASN A 46 -27.93 56.75 -8.51
N GLY A 47 -28.01 57.50 -7.40
CA GLY A 47 -28.43 56.96 -6.10
C GLY A 47 -27.53 55.80 -5.66
N ASN A 48 -28.15 54.64 -5.43
CA ASN A 48 -27.46 53.41 -5.00
C ASN A 48 -26.95 52.55 -6.17
N VAL A 49 -27.07 53.03 -7.41
CA VAL A 49 -26.65 52.28 -8.61
C VAL A 49 -25.43 52.95 -9.23
N THR A 50 -24.34 52.20 -9.41
CA THR A 50 -23.17 52.59 -10.19
C THR A 50 -23.19 51.84 -11.51
N ASN A 51 -23.22 52.54 -12.64
CA ASN A 51 -23.09 51.95 -13.97
C ASN A 51 -21.69 52.23 -14.53
N ILE A 52 -21.08 51.20 -15.11
CA ILE A 52 -19.79 51.24 -15.77
C ILE A 52 -20.03 50.83 -17.22
N ASP A 53 -20.14 51.83 -18.09
CA ASP A 53 -20.38 51.66 -19.51
C ASP A 53 -19.04 51.52 -20.24
N GLN A 54 -18.62 50.27 -20.46
CA GLN A 54 -17.36 49.94 -21.12
C GLN A 54 -17.56 49.89 -22.63
N LEU A 55 -16.72 50.62 -23.37
CA LEU A 55 -16.77 50.74 -24.83
C LEU A 55 -15.69 49.90 -25.53
N SER A 56 -14.59 49.56 -24.85
CA SER A 56 -13.53 48.70 -25.38
C SER A 56 -13.66 47.25 -24.90
N ASN A 57 -13.10 46.26 -25.61
CA ASN A 57 -13.15 44.85 -25.16
C ASN A 57 -12.39 44.60 -23.84
N LYS A 58 -11.39 45.43 -23.54
CA LYS A 58 -10.65 45.44 -22.27
C LYS A 58 -10.64 46.84 -21.70
N ALA A 59 -10.89 47.00 -20.40
CA ALA A 59 -10.68 48.26 -19.69
C ALA A 59 -10.11 48.00 -18.29
N THR A 60 -9.24 48.90 -17.81
CA THR A 60 -8.75 48.90 -16.42
C THR A 60 -9.24 50.14 -15.70
N ILE A 61 -9.75 49.95 -14.48
CA ILE A 61 -10.20 51.01 -13.59
C ILE A 61 -9.49 50.86 -12.23
N ASN A 62 -8.76 51.89 -11.83
CA ASN A 62 -8.21 51.99 -10.49
C ASN A 62 -9.25 52.61 -9.54
N TRP A 63 -9.43 52.05 -8.35
CA TRP A 63 -10.40 52.47 -7.36
C TRP A 63 -9.73 52.80 -6.03
N LYS A 64 -10.18 53.87 -5.35
CA LYS A 64 -9.76 54.13 -3.95
C LYS A 64 -10.42 53.12 -3.02
N ASP A 65 -11.68 52.82 -3.24
CA ASP A 65 -12.41 51.75 -2.58
C ASP A 65 -13.36 51.10 -3.60
N PHE A 66 -13.46 49.78 -3.54
CA PHE A 66 -14.43 49.02 -4.31
C PHE A 66 -15.21 48.14 -3.35
N SER A 67 -16.26 48.72 -2.77
CA SER A 67 -17.22 48.04 -1.90
C SER A 67 -18.64 48.28 -2.42
N ILE A 68 -19.53 47.30 -2.21
CA ILE A 68 -20.94 47.34 -2.64
C ILE A 68 -21.78 46.96 -1.43
N ASN A 69 -22.46 47.93 -0.81
CA ASN A 69 -23.31 47.65 0.34
C ASN A 69 -24.59 46.90 -0.05
N LYS A 70 -25.27 46.30 0.94
CA LYS A 70 -26.49 45.50 0.78
C LYS A 70 -27.55 46.05 -0.19
N ASN A 71 -27.74 47.37 -0.22
CA ASN A 71 -28.78 48.04 -1.02
C ASN A 71 -28.21 48.75 -2.27
N GLU A 72 -26.96 48.45 -2.63
CA GLU A 72 -26.27 49.03 -3.76
C GLU A 72 -26.12 48.02 -4.90
N THR A 73 -26.04 48.55 -6.11
CA THR A 73 -25.87 47.77 -7.35
C THR A 73 -24.75 48.36 -8.18
N VAL A 74 -23.86 47.52 -8.68
CA VAL A 74 -22.87 47.89 -9.68
C VAL A 74 -23.16 47.11 -10.96
N ASN A 75 -23.37 47.81 -12.07
CA ASN A 75 -23.59 47.20 -13.38
C ASN A 75 -22.42 47.51 -14.30
N PHE A 76 -21.85 46.48 -14.91
CA PHE A 76 -20.90 46.59 -16.00
C PHE A 76 -21.62 46.32 -17.32
N ASN A 77 -21.77 47.35 -18.14
CA ASN A 77 -22.33 47.26 -19.49
C ASN A 77 -21.16 47.18 -20.47
N GLN A 78 -20.80 45.97 -20.88
CA GLN A 78 -19.62 45.68 -21.68
C GLN A 78 -19.99 45.35 -23.13
N PRO A 79 -19.07 45.46 -24.12
CA PRO A 79 -19.39 45.25 -25.52
C PRO A 79 -19.94 43.84 -25.84
N ASN A 80 -19.47 42.81 -25.15
CA ASN A 80 -19.90 41.42 -25.34
C ASN A 80 -19.48 40.56 -24.13
N LYS A 81 -19.92 39.29 -24.12
CA LYS A 81 -19.60 38.33 -23.04
C LYS A 81 -18.11 38.02 -22.83
N ASN A 82 -17.29 38.27 -23.85
CA ASN A 82 -15.84 38.05 -23.79
C ASN A 82 -15.09 39.29 -23.30
N SER A 83 -15.78 40.41 -23.08
CA SER A 83 -15.14 41.65 -22.63
C SER A 83 -14.76 41.55 -21.16
N ILE A 84 -13.62 42.13 -20.78
CA ILE A 84 -13.08 42.07 -19.42
C ILE A 84 -12.93 43.49 -18.86
N THR A 85 -13.44 43.72 -17.65
CA THR A 85 -13.12 44.91 -16.86
C THR A 85 -12.21 44.52 -15.69
N LEU A 86 -11.00 45.08 -15.66
CA LEU A 86 -10.07 44.94 -14.54
C LEU A 86 -10.30 46.08 -13.54
N ASN A 87 -10.78 45.75 -12.36
CA ASN A 87 -10.98 46.67 -11.24
C ASN A 87 -9.85 46.48 -10.24
N ARG A 88 -8.95 47.47 -10.13
CA ARG A 88 -7.80 47.42 -9.22
C ARG A 88 -8.02 48.38 -8.05
N VAL A 89 -8.08 47.87 -6.83
CA VAL A 89 -8.16 48.71 -5.62
C VAL A 89 -6.75 49.16 -5.25
N ILE A 90 -6.52 50.48 -5.31
CA ILE A 90 -5.25 51.12 -4.93
C ILE A 90 -5.29 51.72 -3.51
N GLY A 91 -6.46 51.72 -2.86
CA GLY A 91 -6.61 52.09 -1.46
C GLY A 91 -6.12 51.02 -0.49
N ASN A 92 -6.37 51.27 0.80
CA ASN A 92 -5.89 50.42 1.88
C ASN A 92 -7.01 49.64 2.60
N GLU A 93 -8.20 49.57 2.00
CA GLU A 93 -9.37 48.92 2.58
C GLU A 93 -9.72 47.60 1.87
N LYS A 94 -10.32 46.68 2.63
CA LYS A 94 -10.87 45.44 2.07
C LYS A 94 -12.08 45.75 1.21
N SER A 95 -12.24 45.02 0.10
CA SER A 95 -13.48 45.09 -0.68
C SER A 95 -14.58 44.32 0.03
N ILE A 96 -15.65 45.00 0.44
CA ILE A 96 -16.85 44.37 1.01
C ILE A 96 -17.94 44.37 -0.05
N ILE A 97 -18.28 43.20 -0.58
CA ILE A 97 -19.33 43.01 -1.58
C ILE A 97 -20.53 42.37 -0.89
N ASP A 98 -21.51 43.16 -0.48
CA ASP A 98 -22.76 42.69 0.15
C ASP A 98 -24.01 43.05 -0.68
N GLY A 99 -23.88 43.84 -1.76
CA GLY A 99 -24.95 44.18 -2.70
C GLY A 99 -24.88 43.41 -4.04
N ALA A 100 -25.44 44.01 -5.10
CA ALA A 100 -25.49 43.38 -6.42
C ALA A 100 -24.33 43.78 -7.33
N LEU A 101 -23.70 42.82 -7.99
CA LEU A 101 -22.68 42.99 -9.01
C LEU A 101 -23.12 42.28 -10.30
N ASN A 102 -23.49 43.04 -11.32
CA ASN A 102 -23.99 42.52 -12.59
C ASN A 102 -23.03 42.87 -13.74
N ALA A 103 -22.81 41.92 -14.65
CA ALA A 103 -22.07 42.15 -15.88
C ALA A 103 -22.55 41.21 -17.00
N ASN A 104 -22.67 41.72 -18.22
CA ASN A 104 -22.89 40.86 -19.38
C ASN A 104 -21.60 40.18 -19.88
N GLY A 105 -20.43 40.69 -19.48
CA GLY A 105 -19.11 40.08 -19.68
C GLY A 105 -18.43 39.73 -18.36
N GLN A 106 -17.12 39.93 -18.29
CA GLN A 106 -16.27 39.45 -17.20
C GLN A 106 -15.79 40.58 -16.29
N VAL A 107 -15.76 40.31 -14.99
CA VAL A 107 -15.31 41.26 -13.96
C VAL A 107 -14.11 40.67 -13.23
N TRP A 108 -12.99 41.38 -13.27
CA TRP A 108 -11.79 41.07 -12.49
C TRP A 108 -11.67 42.07 -11.35
N LEU A 109 -11.48 41.60 -10.12
CA LEU A 109 -11.29 42.42 -8.93
C LEU A 109 -9.95 42.07 -8.28
N LEU A 110 -9.03 43.04 -8.30
CA LEU A 110 -7.70 42.94 -7.71
C LEU A 110 -7.67 43.84 -6.46
N ASN A 111 -7.58 43.25 -5.27
CA ASN A 111 -7.44 43.99 -4.02
C ASN A 111 -6.44 43.30 -3.08
N SER A 112 -5.26 43.91 -2.91
CA SER A 112 -4.20 43.39 -2.03
C SER A 112 -4.59 43.37 -0.55
N LYS A 113 -5.70 44.03 -0.16
CA LYS A 113 -6.25 44.04 1.20
C LYS A 113 -7.28 42.93 1.45
N GLY A 114 -7.63 42.16 0.43
CA GLY A 114 -8.61 41.08 0.53
C GLY A 114 -10.00 41.49 0.08
N THR A 115 -10.88 40.50 -0.03
CA THR A 115 -12.26 40.67 -0.49
C THR A 115 -13.20 39.78 0.29
N VAL A 116 -14.33 40.33 0.73
CA VAL A 116 -15.38 39.59 1.43
C VAL A 116 -16.68 39.72 0.65
N PHE A 117 -17.24 38.60 0.21
CA PHE A 117 -18.62 38.52 -0.25
C PHE A 117 -19.52 38.28 0.96
N GLY A 118 -20.28 39.31 1.35
CA GLY A 118 -21.25 39.25 2.43
C GLY A 118 -22.49 38.45 2.03
N LYS A 119 -23.24 37.94 3.01
CA LYS A 119 -24.38 37.03 2.79
C LYS A 119 -25.47 37.55 1.86
N ASN A 120 -25.57 38.87 1.64
CA ASN A 120 -26.58 39.47 0.78
C ASN A 120 -26.07 39.68 -0.66
N ALA A 121 -24.79 39.38 -0.93
CA ALA A 121 -24.18 39.61 -2.22
C ALA A 121 -24.90 38.82 -3.32
N LYS A 122 -25.14 39.48 -4.46
CA LYS A 122 -25.70 38.85 -5.65
C LYS A 122 -24.78 39.13 -6.82
N ILE A 123 -24.11 38.09 -7.30
CA ILE A 123 -23.14 38.21 -8.38
C ILE A 123 -23.73 37.56 -9.62
N ASN A 124 -23.77 38.26 -10.74
CA ASN A 124 -24.23 37.74 -12.04
C ASN A 124 -23.30 38.25 -13.14
N THR A 125 -22.33 37.42 -13.54
CA THR A 125 -21.32 37.79 -14.54
C THR A 125 -21.02 36.60 -15.46
N ALA A 126 -20.52 36.86 -16.68
CA ALA A 126 -20.05 35.82 -17.60
C ALA A 126 -18.67 35.25 -17.21
N GLY A 127 -17.97 35.89 -16.27
CA GLY A 127 -16.73 35.39 -15.67
C GLY A 127 -16.29 36.28 -14.51
N LEU A 128 -15.77 35.67 -13.45
CA LEU A 128 -15.38 36.36 -12.23
C LEU A 128 -13.96 35.94 -11.83
N LEU A 129 -13.06 36.91 -11.73
CA LEU A 129 -11.74 36.72 -11.14
C LEU A 129 -11.60 37.64 -9.92
N VAL A 130 -11.25 37.07 -8.77
CA VAL A 130 -11.00 37.83 -7.54
C VAL A 130 -9.63 37.46 -7.04
N THR A 131 -8.77 38.45 -6.79
CA THR A 131 -7.41 38.14 -6.34
C THR A 131 -6.83 39.20 -5.42
N THR A 132 -5.98 38.77 -4.50
CA THR A 132 -5.12 39.67 -3.71
C THR A 132 -3.78 39.94 -4.37
N LYS A 133 -3.58 39.41 -5.58
CA LYS A 133 -2.40 39.58 -6.42
C LYS A 133 -2.55 40.74 -7.39
N GLU A 134 -1.43 41.17 -7.94
CA GLU A 134 -1.33 42.32 -8.83
C GLU A 134 -1.09 41.86 -10.26
N LEU A 135 -1.60 42.64 -11.20
CA LEU A 135 -1.34 42.53 -12.64
C LEU A 135 -1.21 43.95 -13.18
N SER A 136 -0.21 44.21 -14.03
CA SER A 136 0.00 45.53 -14.64
C SER A 136 -0.97 45.78 -15.80
N ASP A 137 -1.22 47.05 -16.14
CA ASP A 137 -2.05 47.40 -17.31
C ASP A 137 -1.39 46.93 -18.62
N GLU A 138 -0.06 47.00 -18.69
CA GLU A 138 0.71 46.54 -19.84
C GLU A 138 0.54 45.03 -20.07
N ASP A 139 0.68 44.23 -19.01
CA ASP A 139 0.51 42.78 -19.07
C ASP A 139 -0.92 42.39 -19.38
N PHE A 140 -1.90 43.04 -18.75
CA PHE A 140 -3.33 42.83 -19.03
C PHE A 140 -3.65 43.09 -20.50
N ASN A 141 -3.15 44.19 -21.06
CA ASN A 141 -3.38 44.55 -22.45
C ASN A 141 -2.71 43.58 -23.42
N LYS A 142 -1.46 43.14 -23.13
CA LYS A 142 -0.72 42.14 -23.93
C LYS A 142 -1.29 40.72 -23.81
N GLY A 143 -2.20 40.46 -22.86
CA GLY A 143 -2.71 39.11 -22.59
C GLY A 143 -1.76 38.24 -21.78
N ASN A 144 -0.75 38.83 -21.13
CA ASN A 144 0.18 38.15 -20.24
C ASN A 144 -0.42 38.11 -18.82
N TYR A 145 -1.37 37.22 -18.55
CA TYR A 145 -2.08 37.20 -17.26
C TYR A 145 -1.29 36.47 -16.18
N ASN A 146 -0.16 37.07 -15.78
CA ASN A 146 0.68 36.60 -14.69
C ASN A 146 0.45 37.46 -13.44
N PHE A 147 -0.28 36.91 -12.48
CA PHE A 147 -0.67 37.59 -11.25
C PHE A 147 0.33 37.31 -10.14
N LYS A 148 0.87 38.37 -9.53
CA LYS A 148 1.91 38.25 -8.49
C LYS A 148 1.65 39.17 -7.31
N GLY A 149 2.01 38.75 -6.10
CA GLY A 149 1.94 39.64 -4.94
C GLY A 149 2.13 38.93 -3.60
N LYS A 150 2.67 39.67 -2.63
CA LYS A 150 2.97 39.17 -1.28
C LYS A 150 1.84 39.41 -0.27
N SER A 151 0.63 39.71 -0.73
CA SER A 151 -0.51 39.91 0.18
C SER A 151 -0.80 38.62 0.96
N ASN A 152 -0.94 38.76 2.28
CA ASN A 152 -1.37 37.71 3.21
C ASN A 152 -2.87 37.74 3.49
N GLU A 153 -3.61 38.61 2.80
CA GLU A 153 -5.06 38.77 3.02
C GLU A 153 -5.86 37.68 2.32
N SER A 154 -7.11 37.54 2.78
CA SER A 154 -8.03 36.49 2.37
C SER A 154 -9.03 36.93 1.30
N ILE A 155 -9.57 35.94 0.59
CA ILE A 155 -10.85 36.04 -0.10
C ILE A 155 -11.84 35.15 0.65
N GLU A 156 -12.96 35.73 1.07
CA GLU A 156 -13.98 35.04 1.85
C GLU A 156 -15.35 35.15 1.16
N ASN A 157 -15.94 34.01 0.80
CA ASN A 157 -17.31 33.96 0.31
C ASN A 157 -18.27 33.51 1.41
N ASN A 158 -19.17 34.39 1.83
CA ASN A 158 -20.29 34.07 2.73
C ASN A 158 -21.64 34.15 2.00
N ALA A 159 -21.63 34.30 0.67
CA ALA A 159 -22.79 34.51 -0.18
C ALA A 159 -23.11 33.31 -1.07
N ASP A 160 -24.28 33.35 -1.71
CA ASP A 160 -24.62 32.45 -2.81
C ASP A 160 -24.26 33.13 -4.14
N ILE A 161 -23.06 32.83 -4.64
CA ILE A 161 -22.56 33.31 -5.93
C ILE A 161 -23.09 32.38 -7.03
N LEU A 162 -23.90 32.94 -7.94
CA LEU A 162 -24.47 32.22 -9.08
C LEU A 162 -24.02 32.89 -10.38
N LEU A 163 -23.11 32.26 -11.12
CA LEU A 163 -22.66 32.80 -12.41
C LEU A 163 -23.42 32.18 -13.58
N GLN A 164 -23.27 32.77 -14.76
CA GLN A 164 -23.91 32.29 -15.98
C GLN A 164 -23.36 30.91 -16.39
N ASP A 165 -24.13 30.16 -17.18
CA ASP A 165 -23.67 28.92 -17.80
C ASP A 165 -22.37 29.15 -18.59
N LYS A 166 -21.44 28.20 -18.49
CA LYS A 166 -20.11 28.22 -19.11
C LYS A 166 -19.21 29.36 -18.64
N ALA A 167 -19.57 30.06 -17.56
CA ALA A 167 -18.69 31.04 -16.92
C ALA A 167 -17.53 30.35 -16.19
N TYR A 168 -16.64 31.17 -15.63
CA TYR A 168 -15.65 30.71 -14.66
C TYR A 168 -15.66 31.59 -13.41
N ALA A 169 -15.28 31.01 -12.28
CA ALA A 169 -14.90 31.71 -11.06
C ALA A 169 -13.47 31.34 -10.68
N ALA A 170 -12.58 32.34 -10.55
CA ALA A 170 -11.20 32.14 -10.12
C ALA A 170 -10.87 33.03 -8.92
N PHE A 171 -10.75 32.43 -7.74
CA PHE A 171 -10.37 33.12 -6.50
C PHE A 171 -8.91 32.77 -6.17
N VAL A 172 -8.04 33.78 -6.19
CA VAL A 172 -6.59 33.59 -6.05
C VAL A 172 -6.04 34.48 -4.93
N ALA A 173 -5.66 33.87 -3.80
CA ALA A 173 -5.09 34.58 -2.65
C ALA A 173 -4.08 33.69 -1.90
N ASN A 174 -3.54 34.15 -0.77
CA ASN A 174 -2.87 33.23 0.15
C ASN A 174 -3.89 32.35 0.89
N SER A 175 -5.06 32.91 1.22
CA SER A 175 -6.17 32.20 1.86
C SER A 175 -7.48 32.44 1.10
N VAL A 176 -8.15 31.36 0.70
CA VAL A 176 -9.46 31.40 0.03
C VAL A 176 -10.44 30.54 0.83
N ILE A 177 -11.54 31.12 1.27
CA ILE A 177 -12.51 30.46 2.15
C ILE A 177 -13.91 30.59 1.54
N ASN A 178 -14.57 29.45 1.31
CA ASN A 178 -15.97 29.38 0.89
C ASN A 178 -16.86 28.88 2.03
N ASN A 179 -17.61 29.78 2.65
CA ASN A 179 -18.66 29.49 3.63
C ASN A 179 -20.08 29.54 3.00
N GLY A 180 -20.21 30.14 1.82
CA GLY A 180 -21.44 30.21 1.06
C GLY A 180 -21.54 29.15 -0.04
N LYS A 181 -22.24 29.50 -1.12
CA LYS A 181 -22.35 28.67 -2.33
C LYS A 181 -21.64 29.34 -3.50
N ILE A 182 -20.94 28.56 -4.32
CA ILE A 182 -20.50 28.98 -5.66
C ILE A 182 -21.11 28.01 -6.67
N GLU A 183 -21.90 28.53 -7.61
CA GLU A 183 -22.65 27.73 -8.57
C GLU A 183 -22.42 28.22 -10.00
N ILE A 184 -21.96 27.30 -10.85
CA ILE A 184 -21.76 27.48 -12.28
C ILE A 184 -22.17 26.17 -12.98
N HIS A 185 -22.88 26.22 -14.10
CA HIS A 185 -23.11 25.01 -14.91
C HIS A 185 -22.22 25.03 -16.14
N LYS A 186 -21.68 23.87 -16.53
CA LYS A 186 -20.82 23.71 -17.72
C LYS A 186 -19.59 24.63 -17.75
N GLY A 187 -19.14 25.08 -16.58
CA GLY A 187 -18.08 26.06 -16.39
C GLY A 187 -17.01 25.58 -15.43
N VAL A 188 -16.17 26.49 -14.91
CA VAL A 188 -15.02 26.11 -14.09
C VAL A 188 -14.90 26.94 -12.83
N ILE A 189 -14.64 26.29 -11.68
CA ILE A 189 -14.42 26.95 -10.40
C ILE A 189 -13.01 26.64 -9.90
N HIS A 190 -12.19 27.68 -9.68
CA HIS A 190 -10.87 27.59 -9.07
C HIS A 190 -10.81 28.35 -7.74
N LEU A 191 -10.46 27.65 -6.67
CA LEU A 191 -10.07 28.23 -5.39
C LEU A 191 -8.57 27.96 -5.18
N VAL A 192 -7.76 29.01 -5.17
CA VAL A 192 -6.29 28.89 -5.28
C VAL A 192 -5.57 29.64 -4.16
N GLY A 193 -4.76 28.90 -3.41
CA GLY A 193 -3.80 29.41 -2.44
C GLY A 193 -2.38 29.51 -3.02
N ALA A 194 -1.95 30.69 -3.47
CA ALA A 194 -0.67 30.88 -4.15
C ALA A 194 -0.14 32.32 -4.07
N GLU A 195 1.15 32.53 -4.37
CA GLU A 195 1.80 33.86 -4.47
C GLU A 195 1.93 34.37 -5.91
N ASP A 196 2.12 33.44 -6.86
CA ASP A 196 2.37 33.70 -8.28
C ASP A 196 1.58 32.68 -9.11
N VAL A 197 0.69 33.17 -9.98
CA VAL A 197 -0.22 32.36 -10.79
C VAL A 197 -0.30 32.91 -12.21
N THR A 198 -0.18 32.02 -13.20
CA THR A 198 -0.47 32.34 -14.60
C THR A 198 -1.84 31.82 -14.98
N ILE A 199 -2.64 32.65 -15.64
CA ILE A 199 -3.93 32.29 -16.21
C ILE A 199 -3.85 32.33 -17.73
N SER A 200 -4.35 31.28 -18.39
CA SER A 200 -4.49 31.25 -19.85
C SER A 200 -5.97 31.26 -20.22
N LEU A 201 -6.33 32.14 -21.15
CA LEU A 201 -7.69 32.25 -21.67
C LEU A 201 -7.71 32.00 -23.19
N ASN A 202 -8.76 31.34 -23.69
CA ASN A 202 -9.06 31.23 -25.13
C ASN A 202 -10.50 31.67 -25.35
N ASP A 203 -10.71 32.58 -26.30
CA ASP A 203 -11.96 33.35 -26.43
C ASP A 203 -12.45 33.91 -25.08
N ASN A 204 -11.48 34.25 -24.20
CA ASN A 204 -11.66 34.66 -22.81
C ASN A 204 -12.41 33.66 -21.90
N SER A 205 -12.55 32.40 -22.29
CA SER A 205 -12.87 31.28 -21.38
C SER A 205 -11.59 30.81 -20.70
N LEU A 206 -11.63 30.55 -19.39
CA LEU A 206 -10.49 30.04 -18.64
C LEU A 206 -10.13 28.64 -19.16
N ILE A 207 -8.94 28.52 -19.77
CA ILE A 207 -8.42 27.24 -20.25
C ILE A 207 -7.65 26.54 -19.13
N SER A 208 -6.75 27.28 -18.49
CA SER A 208 -5.87 26.75 -17.47
C SER A 208 -5.40 27.81 -16.50
N LEU A 209 -5.16 27.37 -15.27
CA LEU A 209 -4.56 28.14 -14.20
C LEU A 209 -3.35 27.36 -13.70
N LYS A 210 -2.17 27.97 -13.75
CA LYS A 210 -0.91 27.38 -13.30
C LYS A 210 -0.38 28.14 -12.10
N VAL A 211 -0.14 27.42 -11.00
CA VAL A 211 0.56 27.99 -9.84
C VAL A 211 2.08 27.95 -10.10
N ASN A 212 2.70 29.13 -10.24
CA ASN A 212 4.15 29.25 -10.47
C ASN A 212 4.93 29.27 -9.16
N LYS A 213 4.36 29.85 -8.09
CA LYS A 213 4.97 29.93 -6.77
C LYS A 213 3.92 29.78 -5.66
N GLY A 214 4.24 28.90 -4.72
CA GLY A 214 3.46 28.69 -3.50
C GLY A 214 3.44 29.89 -2.56
N ALA A 215 2.37 29.97 -1.77
CA ALA A 215 2.25 30.94 -0.68
C ALA A 215 2.63 30.31 0.67
N MET A 216 3.23 31.09 1.56
CA MET A 216 3.47 30.66 2.94
C MET A 216 2.15 30.52 3.70
N ASN A 217 1.90 29.35 4.31
CA ASN A 217 0.65 29.02 4.98
C ASN A 217 -0.56 29.13 4.03
N ALA A 218 -0.39 28.73 2.76
CA ALA A 218 -1.48 28.70 1.79
C ALA A 218 -2.66 27.88 2.32
N LEU A 219 -3.86 28.45 2.27
CA LEU A 219 -5.08 27.82 2.77
C LEU A 219 -6.20 27.93 1.73
N VAL A 220 -6.81 26.79 1.39
CA VAL A 220 -8.09 26.77 0.68
C VAL A 220 -9.09 26.01 1.54
N GLU A 221 -10.22 26.63 1.84
CA GLU A 221 -11.32 25.98 2.57
C GLU A 221 -12.61 26.03 1.77
N ASN A 222 -13.30 24.89 1.69
CA ASN A 222 -14.70 24.83 1.32
C ASN A 222 -15.50 24.23 2.47
N ASN A 223 -16.19 25.10 3.20
CA ASN A 223 -16.98 24.75 4.38
C ASN A 223 -18.47 24.52 4.04
N ASN A 224 -18.92 24.89 2.84
CA ASN A 224 -20.34 24.76 2.46
C ASN A 224 -20.50 24.16 1.06
N MET A 225 -20.77 24.92 -0.01
CA MET A 225 -21.20 24.30 -1.28
C MET A 225 -20.50 24.86 -2.53
N ILE A 226 -20.10 23.95 -3.42
CA ILE A 226 -19.61 24.25 -4.76
C ILE A 226 -20.40 23.38 -5.76
N ILE A 227 -20.96 23.98 -6.80
CA ILE A 227 -21.72 23.28 -7.86
C ILE A 227 -21.14 23.66 -9.23
N ALA A 228 -20.74 22.64 -10.00
CA ALA A 228 -20.11 22.72 -11.32
C ALA A 228 -20.59 21.60 -12.26
N ASN A 229 -21.88 21.25 -12.29
CA ASN A 229 -22.36 20.13 -13.13
C ASN A 229 -22.05 20.38 -14.63
N GLY A 230 -21.51 19.36 -15.31
CA GLY A 230 -20.99 19.43 -16.67
C GLY A 230 -19.71 20.28 -16.81
N GLY A 231 -19.09 20.67 -15.70
CA GLY A 231 -17.91 21.51 -15.59
C GLY A 231 -16.90 20.98 -14.57
N ASN A 232 -15.91 21.80 -14.18
CA ASN A 232 -14.77 21.36 -13.37
C ASN A 232 -14.58 22.18 -12.09
N VAL A 233 -14.04 21.52 -11.05
CA VAL A 233 -13.72 22.14 -9.76
C VAL A 233 -12.27 21.88 -9.40
N TYR A 234 -11.53 22.95 -9.08
CA TYR A 234 -10.13 22.89 -8.68
C TYR A 234 -9.94 23.61 -7.35
N LEU A 235 -9.52 22.87 -6.34
CA LEU A 235 -9.02 23.43 -5.08
C LEU A 235 -7.51 23.18 -5.08
N THR A 236 -6.71 24.23 -5.14
CA THR A 236 -5.27 24.05 -5.35
C THR A 236 -4.46 24.97 -4.44
N THR A 237 -3.45 24.39 -3.79
CA THR A 237 -2.40 25.16 -3.13
C THR A 237 -1.05 24.71 -3.65
N ASN A 238 -0.04 25.55 -3.52
CA ASN A 238 1.34 25.14 -3.78
C ASN A 238 2.24 25.45 -2.59
N ALA A 239 2.98 24.44 -2.15
CA ALA A 239 4.16 24.52 -1.32
C ALA A 239 5.26 23.77 -2.09
N LYS A 240 6.25 24.51 -2.59
CA LYS A 240 7.39 23.92 -3.31
C LYS A 240 8.52 23.51 -2.36
N ASP A 241 8.53 24.06 -1.14
CA ASP A 241 9.55 23.84 -0.11
C ASP A 241 8.89 23.40 1.20
N GLU A 242 9.52 22.50 1.97
CA GLU A 242 9.03 21.96 3.26
C GLU A 242 8.75 23.03 4.33
N ILE A 243 9.33 24.23 4.17
CA ILE A 243 9.09 25.40 5.05
C ILE A 243 7.67 25.96 4.85
N LEU A 244 7.08 25.76 3.67
CA LEU A 244 5.74 26.21 3.32
C LEU A 244 4.74 25.12 3.68
N LYS A 245 3.86 25.40 4.64
CA LYS A 245 2.71 24.54 4.91
C LYS A 245 1.58 24.96 3.99
N SER A 246 1.15 24.08 3.09
CA SER A 246 -0.09 24.29 2.35
C SER A 246 -1.17 23.34 2.87
N VAL A 247 -2.39 23.86 3.03
CA VAL A 247 -3.51 23.09 3.57
C VAL A 247 -4.74 23.34 2.72
N ILE A 248 -5.40 22.25 2.33
CA ILE A 248 -6.75 22.31 1.79
C ILE A 248 -7.68 21.62 2.77
N ASN A 249 -8.77 22.29 3.13
CA ASN A 249 -9.84 21.74 3.95
C ASN A 249 -11.13 21.69 3.12
N GLN A 250 -11.43 20.52 2.57
CA GLN A 250 -12.72 20.24 1.97
C GLN A 250 -13.63 19.64 3.04
N LYS A 251 -14.63 20.38 3.53
CA LYS A 251 -15.58 19.92 4.56
C LYS A 251 -17.03 19.93 4.07
N GLY A 252 -17.30 20.75 3.06
CA GLY A 252 -18.61 20.94 2.48
C GLY A 252 -18.97 19.90 1.42
N VAL A 253 -19.87 20.30 0.53
CA VAL A 253 -20.31 19.54 -0.63
C VAL A 253 -19.69 20.12 -1.90
N ILE A 254 -19.11 19.26 -2.73
CA ILE A 254 -18.81 19.57 -4.13
C ILE A 254 -19.74 18.74 -5.01
N LYS A 255 -20.46 19.37 -5.94
CA LYS A 255 -21.28 18.70 -6.96
C LYS A 255 -20.75 19.03 -8.35
N ALA A 256 -20.21 18.05 -9.05
CA ALA A 256 -19.66 18.22 -10.40
C ALA A 256 -19.96 16.96 -11.22
N ASN A 257 -21.25 16.65 -11.39
CA ASN A 257 -21.66 15.49 -12.19
C ASN A 257 -21.37 15.75 -13.67
N SER A 258 -20.85 14.75 -14.38
CA SER A 258 -20.78 14.76 -15.84
C SER A 258 -22.20 14.87 -16.43
N LEU A 259 -22.36 15.60 -17.54
CA LEU A 259 -23.65 15.81 -18.22
C LEU A 259 -23.50 15.50 -19.71
N ASP A 260 -24.26 14.52 -20.21
CA ASP A 260 -24.18 14.05 -21.61
C ASP A 260 -22.72 13.74 -22.01
N ASP A 261 -22.21 14.40 -23.05
CA ASP A 261 -20.83 14.26 -23.54
C ASP A 261 -19.80 15.11 -22.76
N LEU A 262 -20.23 15.89 -21.75
CA LEU A 262 -19.34 16.73 -20.95
C LEU A 262 -18.79 15.96 -19.76
N GLN A 263 -17.51 15.59 -19.85
CA GLN A 263 -16.77 15.02 -18.73
C GLN A 263 -16.41 16.12 -17.72
N SER A 264 -16.79 15.89 -16.47
CA SER A 264 -16.40 16.71 -15.33
C SER A 264 -15.21 16.11 -14.59
N GLU A 265 -14.44 16.96 -13.90
CA GLU A 265 -13.45 16.53 -12.92
C GLU A 265 -13.44 17.42 -11.66
N VAL A 266 -13.04 16.81 -10.54
CA VAL A 266 -12.79 17.48 -9.28
C VAL A 266 -11.35 17.19 -8.86
N ILE A 267 -10.51 18.23 -8.81
CA ILE A 267 -9.11 18.10 -8.37
C ILE A 267 -8.92 18.90 -7.09
N ILE A 268 -8.50 18.21 -6.03
CA ILE A 268 -8.10 18.79 -4.76
C ILE A 268 -6.61 18.50 -4.59
N PHE A 269 -5.77 19.50 -4.84
CA PHE A 269 -4.32 19.30 -4.86
C PHE A 269 -3.59 20.26 -3.92
N ALA A 270 -3.16 19.72 -2.77
CA ALA A 270 -2.33 20.42 -1.80
C ALA A 270 -0.85 20.15 -2.08
N HIS A 271 -0.30 20.73 -3.15
CA HIS A 271 1.07 20.44 -3.60
C HIS A 271 2.09 20.69 -2.46
N GLY A 272 2.83 19.65 -2.07
CA GLY A 272 3.79 19.67 -0.94
C GLY A 272 3.16 19.90 0.44
N GLY A 273 1.84 19.81 0.58
CA GLY A 273 1.10 20.07 1.81
C GLY A 273 0.13 18.96 2.20
N THR A 274 -0.89 19.31 2.99
CA THR A 274 -1.90 18.35 3.46
C THR A 274 -3.28 18.68 2.89
N ALA A 275 -3.91 17.72 2.21
CA ALA A 275 -5.31 17.77 1.83
C ALA A 275 -6.16 17.05 2.90
N ASN A 276 -6.98 17.80 3.64
CA ASN A 276 -7.97 17.25 4.58
C ASN A 276 -9.33 17.18 3.88
N ILE A 277 -9.84 15.96 3.73
CA ILE A 277 -11.04 15.64 2.94
C ILE A 277 -12.13 15.12 3.88
N ASP A 278 -13.25 15.82 3.91
CA ASP A 278 -14.44 15.59 4.72
C ASP A 278 -15.68 16.01 3.90
N GLY A 279 -16.87 15.76 4.43
CA GLY A 279 -18.13 16.09 3.76
C GLY A 279 -18.44 15.15 2.60
N THR A 280 -18.79 15.71 1.44
CA THR A 280 -19.25 14.92 0.28
C THR A 280 -18.78 15.47 -1.06
N ILE A 281 -18.35 14.58 -1.95
CA ILE A 281 -18.11 14.89 -3.36
C ILE A 281 -19.08 14.06 -4.21
N GLU A 282 -20.01 14.72 -4.89
CA GLU A 282 -20.96 14.12 -5.83
C GLU A 282 -20.52 14.47 -7.27
N ALA A 283 -19.78 13.57 -7.90
CA ALA A 283 -19.19 13.74 -9.23
C ALA A 283 -19.48 12.51 -10.10
N LYS A 284 -20.77 12.19 -10.27
CA LYS A 284 -21.22 10.98 -10.97
C LYS A 284 -20.73 11.00 -12.42
N GLY A 285 -20.13 9.89 -12.85
CA GLY A 285 -19.54 9.77 -14.19
C GLY A 285 -18.26 10.60 -14.39
N SER A 286 -17.65 11.10 -13.32
CA SER A 286 -16.53 12.03 -13.34
C SER A 286 -15.29 11.45 -12.65
N PHE A 287 -14.14 12.09 -12.86
CA PHE A 287 -12.90 11.79 -12.17
C PHE A 287 -12.75 12.68 -10.93
N VAL A 288 -12.30 12.10 -9.82
CA VAL A 288 -11.96 12.84 -8.59
C VAL A 288 -10.52 12.54 -8.23
N GLU A 289 -9.76 13.58 -7.91
CA GLU A 289 -8.39 13.47 -7.41
C GLU A 289 -8.26 14.22 -6.08
N THR A 290 -7.65 13.56 -5.10
CA THR A 290 -7.23 14.15 -3.83
C THR A 290 -5.76 13.87 -3.61
N SER A 291 -4.93 14.91 -3.67
CA SER A 291 -3.48 14.78 -3.75
C SER A 291 -2.78 15.77 -2.82
N GLY A 292 -1.58 15.41 -2.36
CA GLY A 292 -0.72 16.25 -1.54
C GLY A 292 0.48 15.46 -1.04
N ASP A 293 1.34 16.06 -0.20
CA ASP A 293 2.32 15.25 0.53
C ASP A 293 1.61 14.28 1.49
N ARG A 294 0.51 14.76 2.09
CA ARG A 294 -0.42 13.94 2.87
C ARG A 294 -1.86 14.17 2.44
N VAL A 295 -2.64 13.10 2.42
CA VAL A 295 -4.09 13.15 2.26
C VAL A 295 -4.71 12.54 3.51
N LYS A 296 -5.59 13.27 4.18
CA LYS A 296 -6.33 12.81 5.37
C LYS A 296 -7.81 12.82 5.07
N VAL A 297 -8.44 11.66 5.09
CA VAL A 297 -9.86 11.46 4.83
C VAL A 297 -10.58 11.23 6.15
N ALA A 298 -11.56 12.07 6.45
CA ALA A 298 -12.36 11.99 7.66
C ALA A 298 -13.34 10.80 7.62
N ASP A 299 -13.65 10.28 8.81
CA ASP A 299 -14.65 9.24 8.95
C ASP A 299 -16.02 9.71 8.43
N GLY A 300 -16.65 8.86 7.61
CA GLY A 300 -17.96 9.16 7.02
C GLY A 300 -17.92 10.04 5.78
N PHE A 301 -16.73 10.44 5.29
CA PHE A 301 -16.58 11.07 3.98
C PHE A 301 -17.20 10.20 2.87
N LYS A 302 -17.87 10.84 1.91
CA LYS A 302 -18.52 10.18 0.78
C LYS A 302 -18.07 10.76 -0.55
N VAL A 303 -17.69 9.90 -1.47
CA VAL A 303 -17.45 10.22 -2.88
C VAL A 303 -18.28 9.33 -3.79
N TYR A 304 -19.02 9.96 -4.70
CA TYR A 304 -19.76 9.30 -5.76
C TYR A 304 -19.12 9.69 -7.09
N ALA A 305 -18.22 8.85 -7.61
CA ALA A 305 -17.47 9.14 -8.82
C ALA A 305 -17.30 7.89 -9.70
N ASN A 306 -16.91 8.08 -10.96
CA ASN A 306 -16.46 6.96 -11.77
C ASN A 306 -15.14 6.40 -11.23
N LYS A 307 -14.24 7.29 -10.81
CA LYS A 307 -12.93 6.96 -10.25
C LYS A 307 -12.48 8.03 -9.28
N TRP A 308 -11.90 7.59 -8.16
CA TRP A 308 -11.25 8.43 -7.16
C TRP A 308 -9.77 8.06 -7.03
N LEU A 309 -8.88 8.99 -7.39
CA LEU A 309 -7.45 8.90 -7.16
C LEU A 309 -7.08 9.59 -5.84
N ILE A 310 -6.35 8.87 -5.00
CA ILE A 310 -5.71 9.38 -3.79
C ILE A 310 -4.21 9.27 -4.02
N ASP A 311 -3.50 10.41 -4.05
CA ASP A 311 -2.06 10.43 -4.35
C ASP A 311 -1.24 11.18 -3.29
N PRO A 312 -0.79 10.49 -2.22
CA PRO A 312 0.12 10.99 -1.20
C PRO A 312 1.54 10.38 -1.29
N THR A 313 2.48 10.85 -0.46
CA THR A 313 3.84 10.24 -0.40
C THR A 313 3.82 8.80 0.15
N ASP A 314 3.12 8.57 1.26
CA ASP A 314 2.80 7.26 1.85
C ASP A 314 1.30 7.24 2.17
N PHE A 315 0.70 6.05 2.31
CA PHE A 315 -0.71 5.96 2.71
C PHE A 315 -0.98 4.83 3.72
N ILE A 316 -1.76 5.14 4.75
CA ILE A 316 -2.10 4.22 5.83
C ILE A 316 -3.63 4.14 5.97
N VAL A 317 -4.20 2.96 5.68
CA VAL A 317 -5.57 2.62 6.07
C VAL A 317 -5.51 2.11 7.51
N ALA A 318 -6.15 2.78 8.46
CA ALA A 318 -6.18 2.37 9.87
C ALA A 318 -7.42 2.91 10.60
N SER A 319 -7.97 2.13 11.54
CA SER A 319 -9.15 2.52 12.34
C SER A 319 -8.90 3.73 13.24
N SER A 320 -7.64 4.00 13.57
CA SER A 320 -7.21 5.21 14.26
C SER A 320 -5.78 5.58 13.86
N GLY A 321 -5.46 6.87 13.83
CA GLY A 321 -4.11 7.37 13.52
C GLY A 321 -3.68 7.25 12.04
N GLY A 322 -4.49 6.62 11.19
CA GLY A 322 -4.26 6.49 9.75
C GLY A 322 -4.61 7.73 8.93
N ASP A 323 -4.62 7.55 7.62
CA ASP A 323 -5.01 8.52 6.60
C ASP A 323 -6.47 8.35 6.17
N ILE A 324 -7.01 7.14 6.24
CA ILE A 324 -8.43 6.80 6.06
C ILE A 324 -8.75 5.57 6.93
N SER A 325 -9.97 5.47 7.46
CA SER A 325 -10.42 4.23 8.11
C SER A 325 -10.84 3.18 7.08
N GLY A 326 -10.66 1.90 7.40
CA GLY A 326 -11.11 0.78 6.57
C GLY A 326 -12.61 0.83 6.32
N THR A 327 -13.40 1.23 7.33
CA THR A 327 -14.84 1.48 7.20
C THR A 327 -15.17 2.56 6.17
N THR A 328 -14.45 3.70 6.18
CA THR A 328 -14.70 4.79 5.22
C THR A 328 -14.30 4.39 3.80
N LEU A 329 -13.17 3.70 3.64
CA LEU A 329 -12.74 3.19 2.33
C LEU A 329 -13.75 2.16 1.77
N SER A 330 -14.16 1.20 2.59
CA SER A 330 -15.19 0.19 2.26
C SER A 330 -16.50 0.81 1.78
N ASN A 331 -16.98 1.83 2.49
CA ASN A 331 -18.22 2.53 2.12
C ASN A 331 -18.13 3.24 0.78
N ASN A 332 -16.97 3.81 0.44
CA ASN A 332 -16.76 4.50 -0.84
C ASN A 332 -16.56 3.52 -2.01
N LEU A 333 -15.94 2.37 -1.76
CA LEU A 333 -15.85 1.26 -2.72
C LEU A 333 -17.22 0.72 -3.12
N ASN A 334 -18.28 0.94 -2.34
CA ASN A 334 -19.64 0.53 -2.72
C ASN A 334 -20.21 1.29 -3.95
N SER A 335 -19.58 2.36 -4.41
CA SER A 335 -20.04 3.11 -5.59
C SER A 335 -18.95 3.68 -6.51
N THR A 336 -17.68 3.58 -6.13
CA THR A 336 -16.59 4.32 -6.77
C THR A 336 -15.36 3.43 -6.88
N ASP A 337 -14.72 3.39 -8.05
CA ASP A 337 -13.39 2.79 -8.19
C ASP A 337 -12.36 3.66 -7.47
N VAL A 338 -11.53 3.07 -6.60
CA VAL A 338 -10.53 3.78 -5.80
C VAL A 338 -9.12 3.37 -6.21
N ILE A 339 -8.27 4.36 -6.45
CA ILE A 339 -6.84 4.18 -6.68
C ILE A 339 -6.11 4.91 -5.57
N ILE A 340 -5.34 4.17 -4.77
CA ILE A 340 -4.38 4.73 -3.82
C ILE A 340 -3.01 4.61 -4.46
N GLN A 341 -2.41 5.74 -4.80
CA GLN A 341 -1.12 5.80 -5.48
C GLN A 341 -0.12 6.53 -4.60
N SER A 342 0.90 5.84 -4.12
CA SER A 342 2.02 6.55 -3.49
C SER A 342 2.90 7.19 -4.55
N ILE A 343 3.45 8.38 -4.28
CA ILE A 343 4.47 9.01 -5.12
C ILE A 343 5.83 9.06 -4.44
N LEU A 344 6.86 9.28 -5.26
CA LEU A 344 8.19 9.59 -4.77
C LEU A 344 8.12 10.94 -4.04
N GLY A 345 8.31 10.93 -2.72
CA GLY A 345 8.53 12.15 -1.94
C GLY A 345 9.68 12.94 -2.58
N THR A 346 9.38 14.02 -3.29
CA THR A 346 10.39 14.82 -4.02
C THR A 346 11.25 15.67 -3.09
N THR A 347 10.94 15.65 -1.79
CA THR A 347 11.74 16.22 -0.71
C THR A 347 12.04 15.13 0.32
N GLN A 348 13.31 15.02 0.72
CA GLN A 348 13.89 13.94 1.52
C GLN A 348 13.35 13.81 2.96
N THR A 349 12.14 14.26 3.28
CA THR A 349 11.57 14.04 4.62
C THR A 349 10.20 13.37 4.56
N ASN A 350 10.22 12.08 4.88
CA ASN A 350 9.11 11.25 5.35
C ASN A 350 8.17 10.64 4.30
N GLY A 351 8.74 9.74 3.49
CA GLY A 351 8.00 8.53 3.15
C GLY A 351 8.80 7.60 2.26
N LYS A 352 8.53 6.30 2.37
CA LYS A 352 9.23 5.31 1.51
C LYS A 352 8.51 5.16 0.17
N GLY A 353 7.25 5.57 0.05
CA GLY A 353 6.38 5.19 -1.06
C GLY A 353 5.68 3.85 -0.80
N ASN A 354 5.33 3.61 0.47
CA ASN A 354 4.67 2.40 0.94
C ASN A 354 3.16 2.64 1.15
N ILE A 355 2.39 1.56 1.02
CA ILE A 355 0.97 1.53 1.38
C ILE A 355 0.77 0.51 2.50
N TYR A 356 0.05 0.88 3.56
CA TYR A 356 -0.25 0.02 4.70
C TYR A 356 -1.77 -0.15 4.86
N VAL A 357 -2.23 -1.39 4.97
CA VAL A 357 -3.60 -1.77 5.29
C VAL A 357 -3.62 -2.35 6.70
N ASN A 358 -3.92 -1.50 7.68
CA ASN A 358 -3.95 -1.80 9.13
C ASN A 358 -5.38 -1.75 9.71
N ASP A 359 -6.39 -1.81 8.84
CA ASP A 359 -7.81 -1.91 9.21
C ASP A 359 -8.53 -2.64 8.09
N ASP A 360 -9.63 -3.32 8.44
CA ASP A 360 -10.30 -4.21 7.52
C ASP A 360 -11.00 -3.43 6.39
N ILE A 361 -10.91 -3.94 5.17
CA ILE A 361 -11.56 -3.37 3.97
C ILE A 361 -12.51 -4.41 3.39
N SER A 362 -13.76 -4.06 3.11
CA SER A 362 -14.72 -4.98 2.50
C SER A 362 -15.66 -4.28 1.53
N TRP A 363 -15.90 -4.88 0.36
CA TRP A 363 -16.92 -4.43 -0.59
C TRP A 363 -17.48 -5.59 -1.41
N ASN A 364 -18.70 -5.44 -1.93
CA ASN A 364 -19.43 -6.50 -2.64
C ASN A 364 -20.22 -5.94 -3.84
N ASN A 365 -19.49 -5.44 -4.84
CA ASN A 365 -20.04 -4.87 -6.07
C ASN A 365 -19.02 -5.04 -7.22
N ASN A 366 -19.05 -4.20 -8.26
CA ASN A 366 -18.12 -4.29 -9.40
C ASN A 366 -16.90 -3.34 -9.30
N SER A 367 -16.77 -2.60 -8.19
CA SER A 367 -15.77 -1.56 -8.05
C SER A 367 -14.37 -2.13 -7.85
N ALA A 368 -13.38 -1.36 -8.29
CA ALA A 368 -11.97 -1.68 -8.18
C ALA A 368 -11.29 -0.93 -7.02
N LEU A 369 -10.46 -1.65 -6.26
CA LEU A 369 -9.43 -1.07 -5.41
C LEU A 369 -8.06 -1.33 -6.05
N VAL A 370 -7.32 -0.27 -6.37
CA VAL A 370 -5.93 -0.34 -6.84
C VAL A 370 -5.02 0.23 -5.76
N LEU A 371 -4.12 -0.60 -5.23
CA LEU A 371 -3.03 -0.18 -4.37
C LEU A 371 -1.77 -0.06 -5.23
N ASN A 372 -1.27 1.16 -5.42
CA ASN A 372 -0.18 1.49 -6.34
C ASN A 372 1.02 2.09 -5.58
N ALA A 373 1.86 1.23 -5.02
CA ALA A 373 3.00 1.58 -4.18
C ALA A 373 4.31 1.72 -4.99
N GLN A 374 5.09 2.78 -4.73
CA GLN A 374 6.43 2.94 -5.31
C GLN A 374 7.39 1.87 -4.80
N ASN A 375 7.21 1.45 -3.54
CA ASN A 375 7.95 0.38 -2.90
C ASN A 375 6.96 -0.72 -2.47
N ASP A 376 6.71 -0.90 -1.18
CA ASP A 376 6.03 -2.08 -0.65
C ASP A 376 4.55 -1.83 -0.33
N ILE A 377 3.77 -2.91 -0.39
CA ILE A 377 2.40 -2.96 0.15
C ILE A 377 2.41 -3.88 1.38
N PHE A 378 1.90 -3.40 2.50
CA PHE A 378 1.74 -4.19 3.74
C PHE A 378 0.25 -4.39 4.04
N ILE A 379 -0.19 -5.64 4.00
CA ILE A 379 -1.55 -6.06 4.34
C ILE A 379 -1.50 -6.70 5.73
N ASN A 380 -1.76 -5.88 6.76
CA ASN A 380 -1.72 -6.27 8.16
C ASN A 380 -3.12 -6.59 8.72
N ASN A 381 -4.17 -6.27 7.96
CA ASN A 381 -5.57 -6.54 8.25
C ASN A 381 -6.28 -7.08 7.00
N THR A 382 -7.49 -7.63 7.19
CA THR A 382 -8.15 -8.41 6.15
C THR A 382 -8.76 -7.52 5.05
N ILE A 383 -8.58 -7.94 3.80
CA ILE A 383 -9.27 -7.36 2.64
C ILE A 383 -10.26 -8.39 2.10
N VAL A 384 -11.54 -8.03 2.04
CA VAL A 384 -12.63 -8.89 1.55
C VAL A 384 -13.22 -8.32 0.26
N VAL A 385 -13.15 -9.09 -0.82
CA VAL A 385 -13.64 -8.71 -2.15
C VAL A 385 -14.78 -9.65 -2.56
N GLY A 386 -16.00 -9.14 -2.61
CA GLY A 386 -17.18 -9.88 -3.09
C GLY A 386 -17.67 -9.44 -4.47
N GLY A 387 -18.70 -10.10 -4.98
CA GLY A 387 -19.39 -9.71 -6.21
C GLY A 387 -18.50 -9.89 -7.44
N ASN A 388 -18.43 -8.88 -8.31
CA ASN A 388 -17.42 -8.79 -9.37
C ASN A 388 -16.32 -7.78 -9.00
N GLY A 389 -16.02 -7.65 -7.70
CA GLY A 389 -15.07 -6.67 -7.19
C GLY A 389 -13.66 -6.95 -7.69
N LYS A 390 -12.84 -5.91 -7.80
CA LYS A 390 -11.49 -6.03 -8.37
C LYS A 390 -10.45 -5.52 -7.39
N LEU A 391 -9.43 -6.33 -7.13
CA LEU A 391 -8.27 -5.90 -6.35
C LEU A 391 -7.02 -5.99 -7.20
N PHE A 392 -6.29 -4.87 -7.29
CA PHE A 392 -5.02 -4.80 -8.01
C PHE A 392 -3.91 -4.30 -7.10
N LEU A 393 -2.90 -5.15 -6.87
CA LEU A 393 -1.71 -4.81 -6.10
C LEU A 393 -0.53 -4.47 -7.04
N LYS A 394 -0.17 -3.20 -7.13
CA LYS A 394 1.02 -2.72 -7.85
C LYS A 394 2.08 -2.26 -6.85
N TYR A 395 3.26 -2.87 -6.89
CA TYR A 395 4.34 -2.60 -5.94
C TYR A 395 5.68 -2.48 -6.67
N GLY A 396 6.65 -1.82 -6.05
CA GLY A 396 7.95 -1.53 -6.65
C GLY A 396 7.88 -0.56 -7.82
N GLN A 397 6.84 0.26 -7.92
CA GLN A 397 6.55 1.04 -9.12
C GLN A 397 7.59 2.13 -9.44
N LYS A 398 8.54 2.35 -8.53
CA LYS A 398 9.69 3.23 -8.72
C LYS A 398 10.62 2.81 -9.85
N THR A 399 10.78 1.52 -10.08
CA THR A 399 11.66 0.97 -11.15
C THR A 399 10.87 0.05 -12.06
N ALA A 400 11.37 -0.18 -13.27
CA ALA A 400 10.69 -1.03 -14.26
C ALA A 400 10.55 -2.48 -13.78
N ASP A 401 11.56 -3.00 -13.08
CA ASP A 401 11.66 -4.37 -12.55
C ASP A 401 11.14 -4.54 -11.11
N GLY A 402 10.89 -3.43 -10.40
CA GLY A 402 10.42 -3.41 -9.02
C GLY A 402 11.48 -3.63 -7.93
N GLY A 403 12.73 -3.95 -8.31
CA GLY A 403 13.82 -4.21 -7.37
C GLY A 403 13.45 -5.24 -6.29
N ASP A 404 13.76 -4.93 -5.03
CA ASP A 404 13.47 -5.80 -3.87
C ASP A 404 12.05 -5.64 -3.30
N SER A 405 11.22 -4.78 -3.90
CA SER A 405 9.89 -4.49 -3.38
C SER A 405 8.94 -5.68 -3.50
N ASN A 406 8.00 -5.79 -2.57
CA ASN A 406 6.97 -6.84 -2.56
C ASN A 406 5.63 -6.35 -1.97
N TYR A 407 4.62 -7.21 -2.00
CA TYR A 407 3.53 -7.15 -1.05
C TYR A 407 3.66 -8.23 0.03
N TYR A 408 3.25 -7.88 1.24
CA TYR A 408 3.32 -8.73 2.42
C TYR A 408 1.94 -8.88 3.03
N ILE A 409 1.62 -10.10 3.47
CA ILE A 409 0.39 -10.41 4.20
C ILE A 409 0.80 -10.91 5.57
N ASP A 410 0.33 -10.25 6.63
CA ASP A 410 0.63 -10.63 8.02
C ASP A 410 -0.25 -11.79 8.49
N SER A 411 -0.14 -12.92 7.80
CA SER A 411 -0.94 -14.12 8.07
C SER A 411 -0.69 -14.70 9.46
N LYS A 412 0.47 -14.42 10.06
CA LYS A 412 0.80 -14.79 11.45
C LYS A 412 -0.13 -14.09 12.47
N ASN A 413 -0.61 -12.90 12.14
CA ASN A 413 -1.58 -12.15 12.94
C ASN A 413 -3.01 -12.24 12.37
N GLY A 414 -3.26 -13.16 11.43
CA GLY A 414 -4.59 -13.47 10.91
C GLY A 414 -5.05 -12.61 9.73
N ALA A 415 -4.18 -11.75 9.17
CA ALA A 415 -4.53 -10.99 7.97
C ALA A 415 -4.70 -11.90 6.75
N LYS A 416 -5.74 -11.64 5.95
CA LYS A 416 -6.05 -12.38 4.73
C LYS A 416 -6.46 -11.46 3.60
N VAL A 417 -6.31 -11.92 2.36
CA VAL A 417 -7.06 -11.39 1.22
C VAL A 417 -8.09 -12.44 0.82
N GLU A 418 -9.35 -12.16 1.10
CA GLU A 418 -10.47 -13.05 0.80
C GLU A 418 -11.17 -12.57 -0.49
N LEU A 419 -11.30 -13.47 -1.45
CA LEU A 419 -11.84 -13.23 -2.78
C LEU A 419 -13.02 -14.18 -3.02
N PHE A 420 -14.22 -13.63 -3.06
CA PHE A 420 -15.48 -14.36 -3.21
C PHE A 420 -16.10 -14.13 -4.60
N GLY A 421 -17.02 -15.02 -4.97
CA GLY A 421 -17.86 -14.88 -6.17
C GLY A 421 -17.06 -14.84 -7.46
N THR A 422 -17.31 -13.84 -8.30
CA THR A 422 -16.67 -13.62 -9.61
C THR A 422 -15.70 -12.44 -9.56
N SER A 423 -15.10 -12.20 -8.38
CA SER A 423 -14.08 -11.18 -8.18
C SER A 423 -12.85 -11.42 -9.06
N SER A 424 -12.00 -10.40 -9.18
CA SER A 424 -10.74 -10.51 -9.94
C SER A 424 -9.56 -10.00 -9.12
N PHE A 425 -8.42 -10.68 -9.24
CA PHE A 425 -7.18 -10.32 -8.58
C PHE A 425 -6.02 -10.28 -9.56
N SER A 426 -5.23 -9.21 -9.49
CA SER A 426 -4.00 -9.07 -10.27
C SER A 426 -2.89 -8.39 -9.48
N THR A 427 -1.66 -8.63 -9.92
CA THR A 427 -0.46 -8.05 -9.31
C THR A 427 0.47 -7.52 -10.38
N GLN A 428 1.23 -6.46 -10.07
CA GLN A 428 2.30 -5.96 -10.92
C GLN A 428 3.50 -5.55 -10.07
N LYS A 429 4.62 -6.23 -10.27
CA LYS A 429 5.92 -5.83 -9.70
C LYS A 429 6.66 -4.93 -10.68
N GLY A 430 7.03 -3.73 -10.25
CA GLY A 430 7.68 -2.75 -11.13
C GLY A 430 6.74 -2.08 -12.12
N SER A 431 7.17 -0.96 -12.68
CA SER A 431 6.37 -0.15 -13.60
C SER A 431 6.25 -0.72 -15.01
N ASP A 432 7.02 -1.76 -15.37
CA ASP A 432 6.84 -2.44 -16.65
C ASP A 432 5.52 -3.25 -16.67
N SER A 433 4.65 -2.93 -17.63
CA SER A 433 3.40 -3.64 -17.87
C SER A 433 3.57 -5.13 -18.19
N SER A 434 4.75 -5.57 -18.65
CA SER A 434 5.03 -6.99 -18.90
C SER A 434 5.04 -7.85 -17.62
N ASN A 435 5.19 -7.19 -16.46
CA ASN A 435 5.14 -7.82 -15.15
C ASN A 435 3.73 -7.98 -14.59
N LEU A 436 2.69 -7.52 -15.31
CA LEU A 436 1.30 -7.75 -14.93
C LEU A 436 0.99 -9.25 -14.92
N LYS A 437 0.44 -9.72 -13.80
CA LYS A 437 -0.03 -11.08 -13.61
C LYS A 437 -1.50 -11.04 -13.20
N ASP A 438 -2.35 -11.66 -14.01
CA ASP A 438 -3.71 -12.04 -13.63
C ASP A 438 -3.69 -13.44 -13.01
N TYR A 439 -4.60 -13.66 -12.07
CA TYR A 439 -4.69 -14.91 -11.32
C TYR A 439 -6.07 -15.54 -11.48
N ILE A 440 -6.08 -16.87 -11.53
CA ILE A 440 -7.28 -17.68 -11.36
C ILE A 440 -7.50 -17.85 -9.85
N ILE A 441 -8.72 -17.56 -9.40
CA ILE A 441 -9.07 -17.61 -7.97
C ILE A 441 -9.62 -18.99 -7.66
N ILE A 442 -9.02 -19.66 -6.67
CA ILE A 442 -9.44 -20.97 -6.19
C ILE A 442 -10.36 -20.76 -5.00
N THR A 443 -11.61 -21.20 -5.11
CA THR A 443 -12.62 -21.01 -4.06
C THR A 443 -13.19 -22.30 -3.49
N ASP A 444 -12.96 -23.44 -4.14
CA ASP A 444 -13.39 -24.74 -3.65
C ASP A 444 -12.40 -25.88 -3.99
N LEU A 445 -12.73 -27.10 -3.55
CA LEU A 445 -11.89 -28.28 -3.75
C LEU A 445 -11.78 -28.71 -5.22
N GLN A 446 -12.82 -28.48 -6.01
CA GLN A 446 -12.79 -28.84 -7.42
C GLN A 446 -11.88 -27.86 -8.17
N ASP A 447 -12.00 -26.55 -7.91
CA ASP A 447 -11.08 -25.54 -8.42
C ASP A 447 -9.62 -25.92 -8.10
N LEU A 448 -9.37 -26.35 -6.86
CA LEU A 448 -8.04 -26.76 -6.40
C LEU A 448 -7.51 -27.96 -7.19
N GLN A 449 -8.35 -28.98 -7.45
CA GLN A 449 -7.98 -30.15 -8.25
C GLN A 449 -7.80 -29.80 -9.74
N ASP A 450 -8.56 -28.83 -10.24
CA ASP A 450 -8.57 -28.39 -11.65
C ASP A 450 -7.34 -27.56 -12.03
N ILE A 451 -6.51 -27.13 -11.06
CA ILE A 451 -5.16 -26.59 -11.34
C ILE A 451 -4.35 -27.56 -12.23
N SER A 452 -4.59 -28.86 -12.09
CA SER A 452 -3.96 -29.90 -12.92
C SER A 452 -4.25 -29.79 -14.43
N LEU A 453 -5.30 -29.05 -14.82
CA LEU A 453 -5.67 -28.81 -16.22
C LEU A 453 -4.78 -27.76 -16.89
N ASP A 454 -4.23 -26.81 -16.12
CA ASP A 454 -3.47 -25.67 -16.63
C ASP A 454 -2.29 -25.30 -15.69
N LEU A 455 -1.26 -26.15 -15.68
CA LEU A 455 -0.13 -26.12 -14.75
C LEU A 455 0.85 -24.94 -14.89
N ASN A 456 0.65 -24.06 -15.88
CA ASN A 456 1.51 -22.91 -16.14
C ASN A 456 0.85 -21.55 -15.83
N LYS A 457 -0.35 -21.56 -15.26
CA LYS A 457 -1.10 -20.35 -14.90
C LYS A 457 -0.79 -19.89 -13.47
N ASN A 458 -1.22 -18.67 -13.15
CA ASN A 458 -1.10 -18.13 -11.80
C ASN A 458 -2.41 -18.35 -11.05
N TYR A 459 -2.31 -18.77 -9.81
CA TYR A 459 -3.43 -19.11 -8.95
C TYR A 459 -3.31 -18.41 -7.61
N VAL A 460 -4.45 -18.01 -7.07
CA VAL A 460 -4.55 -17.57 -5.67
C VAL A 460 -5.61 -18.36 -4.93
N LEU A 461 -5.37 -18.64 -3.66
CA LEU A 461 -6.38 -19.20 -2.78
C LEU A 461 -7.28 -18.05 -2.30
N GLY A 462 -8.51 -18.01 -2.81
CA GLY A 462 -9.45 -16.92 -2.54
C GLY A 462 -10.10 -17.01 -1.17
N VAL A 463 -10.28 -18.21 -0.64
CA VAL A 463 -10.90 -18.46 0.68
C VAL A 463 -10.24 -19.66 1.35
N ASP A 464 -10.47 -19.85 2.64
CA ASP A 464 -10.11 -21.11 3.30
C ASP A 464 -10.85 -22.30 2.66
N ILE A 465 -10.13 -23.40 2.44
CA ILE A 465 -10.68 -24.65 1.90
C ILE A 465 -10.65 -25.74 2.98
N HIS A 466 -11.78 -26.43 3.14
CA HIS A 466 -11.89 -27.61 3.98
C HIS A 466 -11.88 -28.88 3.11
N ALA A 467 -10.77 -29.62 3.13
CA ALA A 467 -10.49 -30.75 2.24
C ALA A 467 -10.88 -32.13 2.78
N ASN A 468 -11.74 -32.21 3.80
CA ASN A 468 -12.17 -33.47 4.40
C ASN A 468 -12.83 -34.44 3.40
N ALA A 469 -13.45 -33.92 2.33
CA ALA A 469 -14.05 -34.75 1.28
C ALA A 469 -13.02 -35.55 0.48
N THR A 470 -11.76 -35.10 0.44
CA THR A 470 -10.71 -35.74 -0.35
C THR A 470 -10.44 -37.18 0.09
N SER A 471 -10.68 -37.54 1.35
CA SER A 471 -10.49 -38.93 1.82
C SER A 471 -11.35 -39.96 1.11
N GLY A 472 -12.50 -39.56 0.56
CA GLY A 472 -13.38 -40.43 -0.24
C GLY A 472 -13.06 -40.44 -1.73
N TRP A 473 -12.12 -39.62 -2.21
CA TRP A 473 -11.83 -39.47 -3.63
C TRP A 473 -10.95 -40.60 -4.16
N ASN A 474 -11.01 -40.83 -5.48
CA ASN A 474 -10.13 -41.75 -6.21
C ASN A 474 -10.07 -43.17 -5.61
N GLY A 475 -11.22 -43.69 -5.15
CA GLY A 475 -11.30 -44.99 -4.50
C GLY A 475 -10.67 -45.06 -3.11
N GLY A 476 -10.60 -43.94 -2.40
CA GLY A 476 -9.95 -43.81 -1.09
C GLY A 476 -8.47 -43.45 -1.14
N LEU A 477 -7.93 -43.18 -2.34
CA LEU A 477 -6.53 -42.74 -2.51
C LEU A 477 -6.32 -41.25 -2.24
N GLY A 478 -7.40 -40.49 -2.01
CA GLY A 478 -7.28 -39.08 -1.70
C GLY A 478 -7.22 -38.16 -2.92
N PHE A 479 -6.77 -36.94 -2.68
CA PHE A 479 -6.47 -35.95 -3.71
C PHE A 479 -5.42 -36.46 -4.73
N ILE A 480 -5.47 -35.98 -5.98
CA ILE A 480 -4.43 -36.27 -6.98
C ILE A 480 -3.40 -35.14 -6.92
N PRO A 481 -2.12 -35.41 -6.58
CA PRO A 481 -1.06 -34.40 -6.55
C PRO A 481 -1.02 -33.55 -7.82
N ILE A 482 -0.87 -32.23 -7.67
CA ILE A 482 -0.79 -31.29 -8.78
C ILE A 482 0.59 -31.38 -9.43
N GLY A 483 0.61 -31.74 -10.72
CA GLY A 483 1.84 -31.88 -11.49
C GLY A 483 2.65 -33.14 -11.16
N ASN A 484 3.50 -33.54 -12.10
CA ASN A 484 4.42 -34.68 -12.00
C ASN A 484 5.70 -34.40 -12.80
N VAL A 485 6.70 -35.27 -12.74
CA VAL A 485 7.97 -35.07 -13.47
C VAL A 485 7.82 -34.79 -14.97
N SER A 486 6.78 -35.32 -15.63
CA SER A 486 6.54 -35.10 -17.06
C SER A 486 5.80 -33.80 -17.33
N ASN A 487 4.93 -33.38 -16.42
CA ASN A 487 4.12 -32.17 -16.50
C ASN A 487 4.17 -31.45 -15.14
N PRO A 488 5.24 -30.69 -14.85
CA PRO A 488 5.39 -30.04 -13.56
C PRO A 488 4.49 -28.80 -13.46
N PHE A 489 4.13 -28.42 -12.24
CA PHE A 489 3.59 -27.08 -12.00
C PHE A 489 4.70 -26.03 -12.21
N THR A 490 4.45 -25.06 -13.08
CA THR A 490 5.43 -24.03 -13.48
C THR A 490 4.94 -22.60 -13.23
N GLY A 491 3.73 -22.46 -12.69
CA GLY A 491 3.08 -21.19 -12.43
C GLY A 491 3.40 -20.56 -11.08
N ILE A 492 2.53 -19.64 -10.66
CA ILE A 492 2.54 -19.02 -9.34
C ILE A 492 1.35 -19.55 -8.54
N PHE A 493 1.56 -19.93 -7.29
CA PHE A 493 0.48 -20.22 -6.35
C PHE A 493 0.67 -19.38 -5.08
N ASP A 494 -0.27 -18.47 -4.81
CA ASP A 494 -0.25 -17.62 -3.63
C ASP A 494 -1.45 -17.92 -2.72
N GLY A 495 -1.20 -18.34 -1.49
CA GLY A 495 -2.26 -18.65 -0.53
C GLY A 495 -2.98 -17.42 0.03
N LEU A 496 -2.44 -16.21 -0.16
CA LEU A 496 -3.04 -14.95 0.31
C LEU A 496 -3.43 -14.89 1.80
N GLY A 497 -2.81 -15.75 2.63
CA GLY A 497 -3.13 -15.90 4.05
C GLY A 497 -4.29 -16.87 4.34
N ASN A 498 -4.96 -17.39 3.32
CA ASN A 498 -5.96 -18.45 3.42
C ASN A 498 -5.28 -19.83 3.58
N THR A 499 -6.05 -20.79 4.07
CA THR A 499 -5.56 -22.14 4.42
C THR A 499 -6.31 -23.26 3.71
N ILE A 500 -5.65 -24.40 3.53
CA ILE A 500 -6.27 -25.66 3.11
C ILE A 500 -6.14 -26.63 4.29
N SER A 501 -7.28 -27.06 4.82
CA SER A 501 -7.33 -27.93 6.00
C SER A 501 -7.73 -29.37 5.65
N ASN A 502 -7.24 -30.36 6.38
CA ASN A 502 -7.64 -31.77 6.26
C ASN A 502 -7.40 -32.39 4.87
N LEU A 503 -6.33 -31.97 4.19
CA LEU A 503 -5.95 -32.54 2.89
C LEU A 503 -5.50 -34.00 3.09
N TYR A 504 -6.15 -34.93 2.39
CA TYR A 504 -5.85 -36.36 2.46
C TYR A 504 -5.28 -36.86 1.13
N ILE A 505 -4.11 -37.51 1.19
CA ILE A 505 -3.49 -38.21 0.06
C ILE A 505 -2.95 -39.55 0.56
N ASN A 506 -3.43 -40.67 0.01
CA ASN A 506 -2.95 -41.99 0.39
C ASN A 506 -2.50 -42.79 -0.83
N ARG A 507 -1.22 -42.64 -1.17
CA ARG A 507 -0.61 -43.17 -2.40
C ARG A 507 0.74 -43.82 -2.10
N GLU A 508 0.76 -44.74 -1.14
CA GLU A 508 1.96 -45.41 -0.59
C GLU A 508 2.93 -46.01 -1.63
N ASN A 509 2.48 -46.28 -2.86
CA ASN A 509 3.30 -46.81 -3.94
C ASN A 509 3.71 -45.78 -5.00
N SER A 510 3.30 -44.51 -4.85
CA SER A 510 3.53 -43.45 -5.83
C SER A 510 4.71 -42.57 -5.47
N VAL A 511 5.37 -42.04 -6.49
CA VAL A 511 6.37 -40.98 -6.36
C VAL A 511 5.72 -39.62 -6.57
N ASP A 512 6.41 -38.54 -6.18
CA ASP A 512 5.96 -37.15 -6.36
C ASP A 512 4.64 -36.88 -5.63
N VAL A 513 4.67 -36.92 -4.29
CA VAL A 513 3.46 -36.83 -3.45
C VAL A 513 3.48 -35.59 -2.58
N GLY A 514 2.41 -34.79 -2.69
CA GLY A 514 2.13 -33.59 -1.91
C GLY A 514 0.93 -32.87 -2.52
N LEU A 515 0.55 -31.69 -2.01
CA LEU A 515 -0.42 -30.85 -2.73
C LEU A 515 0.05 -30.64 -4.18
N PHE A 516 1.32 -30.28 -4.35
CA PHE A 516 2.04 -30.35 -5.62
C PHE A 516 2.91 -31.60 -5.63
N GLY A 517 2.72 -32.48 -6.61
CA GLY A 517 3.62 -33.63 -6.79
C GLY A 517 5.00 -33.17 -7.25
N TYR A 518 5.03 -32.32 -8.27
CA TYR A 518 6.26 -31.79 -8.85
C TYR A 518 6.10 -30.33 -9.28
N ALA A 519 7.00 -29.46 -8.80
CA ALA A 519 7.08 -28.05 -9.17
C ALA A 519 8.41 -27.73 -9.87
N ARG A 520 8.38 -27.00 -10.99
CA ARG A 520 9.57 -26.58 -11.74
C ARG A 520 9.48 -25.12 -12.18
N GLY A 521 10.44 -24.27 -11.80
CA GLY A 521 10.36 -22.84 -12.16
C GLY A 521 9.21 -22.08 -11.49
N ALA A 522 8.58 -22.68 -10.46
CA ALA A 522 7.38 -22.16 -9.84
C ALA A 522 7.68 -21.18 -8.71
N THR A 523 6.69 -20.36 -8.37
CA THR A 523 6.68 -19.53 -7.16
C THR A 523 5.49 -19.93 -6.30
N ILE A 524 5.74 -20.51 -5.13
CA ILE A 524 4.72 -20.93 -4.19
C ILE A 524 4.90 -20.12 -2.91
N ARG A 525 3.86 -19.40 -2.47
CA ARG A 525 3.98 -18.55 -1.28
C ARG A 525 2.71 -18.38 -0.49
N ASN A 526 2.87 -18.01 0.78
CA ASN A 526 1.76 -17.74 1.72
C ASN A 526 0.77 -18.90 1.83
N VAL A 527 1.21 -20.15 1.60
CA VAL A 527 0.33 -21.33 1.62
C VAL A 527 0.34 -21.94 3.02
N GLY A 528 -0.82 -22.02 3.65
CA GLY A 528 -1.01 -22.76 4.89
C GLY A 528 -1.75 -24.07 4.65
N LEU A 529 -1.10 -25.21 4.91
CA LEU A 529 -1.76 -26.51 4.97
C LEU A 529 -1.93 -26.89 6.44
N THR A 530 -3.16 -27.19 6.86
CA THR A 530 -3.46 -27.59 8.23
C THR A 530 -4.03 -29.00 8.30
N ASP A 531 -3.57 -29.79 9.26
CA ASP A 531 -4.06 -31.13 9.57
C ASP A 531 -4.07 -32.07 8.35
N VAL A 532 -2.98 -32.10 7.58
CA VAL A 532 -2.83 -33.00 6.44
C VAL A 532 -2.58 -34.45 6.90
N ASP A 533 -2.99 -35.42 6.09
CA ASP A 533 -2.58 -36.83 6.20
C ASP A 533 -2.12 -37.29 4.81
N ILE A 534 -0.80 -37.33 4.63
CA ILE A 534 -0.16 -37.55 3.33
C ILE A 534 0.73 -38.78 3.40
N LYS A 535 0.47 -39.75 2.52
CA LYS A 535 1.23 -40.99 2.38
C LYS A 535 1.70 -41.20 0.94
N GLY A 536 2.98 -41.48 0.77
CA GLY A 536 3.62 -41.73 -0.53
C GLY A 536 4.72 -42.78 -0.46
N ASN A 537 5.42 -42.99 -1.58
CA ASN A 537 6.66 -43.79 -1.62
C ASN A 537 7.88 -42.88 -1.59
N LYS A 538 8.12 -42.13 -2.69
CA LYS A 538 9.32 -41.33 -2.88
C LYS A 538 9.00 -39.88 -3.21
N TYR A 539 9.81 -38.94 -2.69
CA TYR A 539 9.58 -37.51 -2.83
C TYR A 539 8.21 -37.13 -2.26
N VAL A 540 8.10 -37.25 -0.95
CA VAL A 540 6.85 -37.03 -0.22
C VAL A 540 6.99 -35.76 0.62
N GLY A 541 6.16 -34.77 0.35
CA GLY A 541 6.09 -33.51 1.07
C GLY A 541 4.65 -33.14 1.38
N GLY A 542 4.42 -32.41 2.48
CA GLY A 542 3.09 -31.86 2.75
C GLY A 542 2.63 -30.92 1.63
N LEU A 543 3.52 -30.01 1.23
CA LEU A 543 3.25 -29.01 0.19
C LEU A 543 3.77 -29.45 -1.18
N VAL A 544 5.03 -29.88 -1.28
CA VAL A 544 5.65 -30.26 -2.57
C VAL A 544 6.39 -31.59 -2.46
N GLY A 545 6.11 -32.55 -3.33
CA GLY A 545 6.91 -33.77 -3.44
C GLY A 545 8.34 -33.47 -3.90
N PHE A 546 8.48 -32.96 -5.13
CA PHE A 546 9.76 -32.53 -5.70
C PHE A 546 9.73 -31.06 -6.16
N ASN A 547 10.62 -30.24 -5.60
CA ASN A 547 10.76 -28.81 -5.90
C ASN A 547 12.04 -28.54 -6.68
N GLU A 548 11.92 -28.07 -7.92
CA GLU A 548 13.04 -27.86 -8.84
C GLU A 548 13.08 -26.43 -9.36
N ASN A 549 14.24 -25.75 -9.32
CA ASN A 549 14.38 -24.39 -9.88
C ASN A 549 13.29 -23.41 -9.43
N SER A 550 12.78 -23.57 -8.21
CA SER A 550 11.55 -22.92 -7.73
C SER A 550 11.78 -22.17 -6.41
N SER A 551 10.81 -21.35 -6.01
CA SER A 551 10.85 -20.65 -4.72
C SER A 551 9.62 -20.96 -3.87
N ILE A 552 9.86 -21.28 -2.59
CA ILE A 552 8.83 -21.47 -1.57
C ILE A 552 9.06 -20.46 -0.45
N SER A 553 8.05 -19.66 -0.11
CA SER A 553 8.16 -18.66 0.95
C SER A 553 6.90 -18.51 1.79
N ASN A 554 7.06 -18.17 3.07
CA ASN A 554 5.94 -17.92 4.00
C ASN A 554 4.89 -19.06 4.01
N SER A 555 5.33 -20.31 3.83
CA SER A 555 4.42 -21.44 3.65
C SER A 555 4.62 -22.48 4.74
N TYR A 556 3.58 -23.21 5.07
CA TYR A 556 3.65 -24.20 6.13
C TYR A 556 2.72 -25.40 5.93
N ALA A 557 3.07 -26.48 6.62
CA ALA A 557 2.25 -27.68 6.72
C ALA A 557 2.15 -28.17 8.17
N THR A 558 0.95 -28.53 8.60
CA THR A 558 0.70 -29.27 9.85
C THR A 558 -0.01 -30.58 9.52
N GLY A 559 0.12 -31.58 10.38
CA GLY A 559 -0.38 -32.94 10.13
C GLY A 559 0.70 -33.90 9.62
N THR A 560 0.36 -35.18 9.51
CA THR A 560 1.32 -36.29 9.36
C THR A 560 1.74 -36.50 7.92
N VAL A 561 3.05 -36.72 7.70
CA VAL A 561 3.61 -37.08 6.40
C VAL A 561 4.39 -38.40 6.52
N THR A 562 3.95 -39.42 5.78
CA THR A 562 4.58 -40.74 5.76
C THR A 562 5.06 -41.07 4.36
N GLY A 563 6.30 -41.53 4.23
CA GLY A 563 6.83 -42.05 2.97
C GLY A 563 7.86 -43.14 3.17
N ASN A 564 8.60 -43.46 2.12
CA ASN A 564 9.74 -44.38 2.17
C ASN A 564 11.06 -43.60 1.98
N THR A 565 11.25 -42.94 0.84
CA THR A 565 12.51 -42.25 0.50
C THR A 565 12.28 -40.75 0.24
N SER A 566 13.15 -39.88 0.77
CA SER A 566 13.08 -38.42 0.59
C SER A 566 11.74 -37.84 1.05
N VAL A 567 11.55 -37.86 2.37
CA VAL A 567 10.30 -37.45 3.03
C VAL A 567 10.56 -36.19 3.84
N GLY A 568 9.76 -35.15 3.59
CA GLY A 568 9.78 -33.91 4.35
C GLY A 568 8.41 -33.49 4.82
N GLY A 569 8.30 -32.86 5.99
CA GLY A 569 7.02 -32.31 6.46
C GLY A 569 6.44 -31.26 5.50
N LEU A 570 7.31 -30.48 4.82
CA LEU A 570 6.90 -29.51 3.82
C LEU A 570 7.28 -29.94 2.39
N VAL A 571 8.53 -30.39 2.18
CA VAL A 571 9.06 -30.71 0.85
C VAL A 571 9.81 -32.05 0.86
N GLY A 572 9.50 -32.97 -0.06
CA GLY A 572 10.23 -34.24 -0.15
C GLY A 572 11.68 -34.04 -0.61
N SER A 573 11.87 -33.43 -1.77
CA SER A 573 13.18 -33.11 -2.35
C SER A 573 13.22 -31.69 -2.92
N ASN A 574 14.32 -30.99 -2.70
CA ASN A 574 14.49 -29.57 -3.02
C ASN A 574 15.81 -29.35 -3.77
N TYR A 575 15.71 -29.03 -5.07
CA TYR A 575 16.83 -28.98 -6.00
C TYR A 575 16.95 -27.62 -6.67
N ASN A 576 18.14 -27.01 -6.59
CA ASN A 576 18.46 -25.71 -7.17
C ASN A 576 17.38 -24.63 -6.94
N SER A 577 16.87 -24.57 -5.71
CA SER A 577 15.66 -23.84 -5.35
C SER A 577 15.91 -22.91 -4.15
N SER A 578 14.84 -22.40 -3.52
CA SER A 578 14.93 -21.70 -2.24
C SER A 578 13.70 -21.95 -1.37
N ILE A 579 13.92 -22.07 -0.06
CA ILE A 579 12.86 -22.11 0.96
C ILE A 579 13.15 -21.03 2.00
N SER A 580 12.18 -20.16 2.28
CA SER A 580 12.33 -19.08 3.25
C SER A 580 11.10 -18.87 4.12
N ASN A 581 11.30 -18.50 5.39
CA ASN A 581 10.21 -18.16 6.31
C ASN A 581 9.11 -19.24 6.38
N SER A 582 9.48 -20.50 6.25
CA SER A 582 8.54 -21.61 6.07
C SER A 582 8.73 -22.67 7.16
N TYR A 583 7.69 -23.45 7.44
CA TYR A 583 7.76 -24.38 8.56
C TYR A 583 6.87 -25.61 8.43
N ALA A 584 7.21 -26.67 9.17
CA ALA A 584 6.39 -27.87 9.29
C ALA A 584 6.27 -28.29 10.76
N THR A 585 5.09 -28.72 11.20
CA THR A 585 4.86 -29.02 12.63
C THR A 585 4.34 -30.42 12.92
N GLY A 586 3.86 -31.16 11.91
CA GLY A 586 3.40 -32.53 12.10
C GLY A 586 4.51 -33.57 11.98
N ASP A 587 4.21 -34.78 12.45
CA ASP A 587 5.17 -35.88 12.50
C ASP A 587 5.51 -36.39 11.09
N VAL A 588 6.78 -36.76 10.92
CA VAL A 588 7.33 -37.25 9.65
C VAL A 588 7.95 -38.62 9.86
N SER A 589 7.58 -39.60 9.02
CA SER A 589 8.08 -40.97 9.10
C SER A 589 8.50 -41.52 7.73
N GLY A 590 9.63 -42.23 7.65
CA GLY A 590 9.99 -43.04 6.48
C GLY A 590 11.18 -43.97 6.73
N GLU A 591 11.95 -44.26 5.68
CA GLU A 591 13.13 -45.16 5.72
C GLU A 591 14.40 -44.35 5.44
N ASP A 592 14.51 -43.74 4.26
CA ASP A 592 15.71 -43.06 3.77
C ASP A 592 15.50 -41.55 3.55
N TYR A 593 16.45 -40.72 4.01
CA TYR A 593 16.47 -39.27 3.79
C TYR A 593 15.23 -38.56 4.34
N ILE A 594 15.08 -38.59 5.66
CA ILE A 594 13.89 -38.09 6.34
C ILE A 594 14.21 -36.78 7.05
N GLY A 595 13.46 -35.72 6.72
CA GLY A 595 13.60 -34.41 7.34
C GLY A 595 12.29 -33.88 7.91
N GLY A 596 12.34 -33.21 9.06
CA GLY A 596 11.14 -32.57 9.60
C GLY A 596 10.56 -31.49 8.67
N LEU A 597 11.40 -30.78 7.91
CA LEU A 597 10.99 -29.82 6.88
C LEU A 597 11.21 -30.35 5.47
N VAL A 598 12.44 -30.82 5.19
CA VAL A 598 12.87 -31.24 3.85
C VAL A 598 13.58 -32.58 3.88
N GLY A 599 13.18 -33.57 3.07
CA GLY A 599 13.93 -34.83 2.99
C GLY A 599 15.34 -34.63 2.45
N VAL A 600 15.44 -34.11 1.21
CA VAL A 600 16.71 -33.86 0.51
C VAL A 600 16.83 -32.40 0.07
N ASN A 601 17.98 -31.77 0.35
CA ASN A 601 18.31 -30.41 -0.07
C ASN A 601 19.62 -30.41 -0.88
N GLU A 602 19.51 -30.09 -2.18
CA GLU A 602 20.65 -30.06 -3.11
C GLU A 602 20.77 -28.70 -3.80
N LYS A 603 21.98 -28.12 -3.80
CA LYS A 603 22.30 -26.81 -4.43
C LYS A 603 21.30 -25.72 -4.04
N THR A 604 20.82 -25.74 -2.79
CA THR A 604 19.66 -24.94 -2.39
C THR A 604 19.90 -24.22 -1.05
N ASN A 605 19.24 -23.08 -0.89
CA ASN A 605 19.23 -22.28 0.33
C ASN A 605 17.92 -22.47 1.12
N ILE A 606 18.04 -22.79 2.40
CA ILE A 606 16.95 -22.79 3.39
C ILE A 606 17.26 -21.70 4.44
N THR A 607 16.31 -20.78 4.64
CA THR A 607 16.51 -19.62 5.53
C THR A 607 15.29 -19.34 6.41
N ASN A 608 15.51 -18.91 7.66
CA ASN A 608 14.44 -18.50 8.58
C ASN A 608 13.30 -19.53 8.71
N SER A 609 13.65 -20.83 8.68
CA SER A 609 12.67 -21.91 8.56
C SER A 609 12.82 -22.90 9.71
N HIS A 610 11.76 -23.63 10.02
CA HIS A 610 11.81 -24.53 11.17
C HIS A 610 10.91 -25.75 11.08
N ALA A 611 11.22 -26.77 11.89
CA ALA A 611 10.40 -27.95 12.05
C ALA A 611 10.21 -28.31 13.54
N THR A 612 9.00 -28.76 13.90
CA THR A 612 8.68 -29.09 15.32
C THR A 612 8.08 -30.47 15.52
N GLY A 613 7.70 -31.18 14.46
CA GLY A 613 7.16 -32.54 14.55
C GLY A 613 8.25 -33.58 14.83
N THR A 614 7.83 -34.73 15.34
CA THR A 614 8.74 -35.88 15.56
C THR A 614 9.17 -36.45 14.22
N VAL A 615 10.44 -36.82 14.08
CA VAL A 615 11.01 -37.40 12.86
C VAL A 615 11.50 -38.81 13.14
N THR A 616 10.98 -39.79 12.41
CA THR A 616 11.37 -41.21 12.52
C THR A 616 11.82 -41.76 11.17
N GLY A 617 13.00 -42.40 11.11
CA GLY A 617 13.53 -43.00 9.89
C GLY A 617 14.50 -44.14 10.16
N GLU A 618 15.22 -44.61 9.13
CA GLU A 618 16.30 -45.60 9.26
C GLU A 618 17.66 -44.98 8.91
N TYR A 619 17.81 -44.36 7.72
CA TYR A 619 19.08 -43.77 7.26
C TYR A 619 18.94 -42.30 6.85
N TYR A 620 19.88 -41.46 7.27
CA TYR A 620 19.92 -40.00 7.02
C TYR A 620 18.69 -39.26 7.57
N ILE A 621 18.58 -39.16 8.90
CA ILE A 621 17.44 -38.54 9.58
C ILE A 621 17.85 -37.21 10.18
N GLY A 622 17.16 -36.14 9.82
CA GLY A 622 17.35 -34.81 10.39
C GLY A 622 16.06 -34.21 10.94
N GLY A 623 16.15 -33.54 12.09
CA GLY A 623 14.99 -32.80 12.62
C GLY A 623 14.50 -31.69 11.69
N LEU A 624 15.37 -31.13 10.82
CA LEU A 624 15.01 -30.18 9.77
C LEU A 624 15.22 -30.76 8.37
N VAL A 625 16.41 -31.30 8.08
CA VAL A 625 16.75 -31.85 6.75
C VAL A 625 17.43 -33.21 6.85
N GLY A 626 16.97 -34.22 6.11
CA GLY A 626 17.62 -35.53 6.09
C GLY A 626 19.03 -35.46 5.49
N PHE A 627 19.14 -34.96 4.26
CA PHE A 627 20.41 -34.87 3.53
C PHE A 627 20.61 -33.52 2.85
N ASN A 628 21.71 -32.84 3.19
CA ASN A 628 22.08 -31.51 2.68
C ASN A 628 23.42 -31.57 1.95
N TYR A 629 23.44 -31.35 0.62
CA TYR A 629 24.65 -31.54 -0.17
C TYR A 629 24.79 -30.62 -1.38
N ASN A 630 25.97 -30.66 -2.02
CA ASN A 630 26.35 -29.88 -3.20
C ASN A 630 26.21 -28.36 -3.00
N SER A 631 27.02 -27.79 -2.12
CA SER A 631 27.05 -26.34 -1.83
C SER A 631 25.72 -25.77 -1.34
N SER A 632 24.93 -26.58 -0.65
CA SER A 632 23.66 -26.13 -0.06
C SER A 632 23.88 -25.30 1.20
N THR A 633 22.98 -24.37 1.49
CA THR A 633 23.07 -23.52 2.68
C THR A 633 21.82 -23.59 3.55
N ILE A 634 22.04 -23.64 4.88
CA ILE A 634 20.99 -23.57 5.88
C ILE A 634 21.37 -22.49 6.88
N SER A 635 20.49 -21.50 7.06
CA SER A 635 20.75 -20.41 8.00
C SER A 635 19.52 -19.95 8.78
N ASN A 636 19.74 -19.47 10.01
CA ASN A 636 18.69 -18.93 10.89
C ASN A 636 17.50 -19.90 11.04
N SER A 637 17.79 -21.20 11.10
CA SER A 637 16.78 -22.26 11.01
C SER A 637 16.91 -23.22 12.19
N TYR A 638 15.83 -23.88 12.56
CA TYR A 638 15.85 -24.71 13.76
C TYR A 638 14.90 -25.91 13.74
N ALA A 639 15.23 -26.91 14.55
CA ALA A 639 14.39 -28.08 14.80
C ALA A 639 14.16 -28.31 16.30
N THR A 640 12.94 -28.68 16.68
CA THR A 640 12.58 -28.89 18.09
C THR A 640 11.95 -30.24 18.38
N GLY A 641 11.48 -30.97 17.35
CA GLY A 641 10.93 -32.31 17.51
C GLY A 641 12.00 -33.36 17.80
N ASN A 642 11.60 -34.47 18.41
CA ASN A 642 12.49 -35.60 18.65
C ASN A 642 12.84 -36.30 17.33
N VAL A 643 14.05 -36.82 17.26
CA VAL A 643 14.57 -37.50 16.07
C VAL A 643 14.98 -38.92 16.45
N SER A 644 14.52 -39.92 15.71
CA SER A 644 14.86 -41.32 15.92
C SER A 644 15.19 -42.00 14.59
N GLY A 645 16.30 -42.75 14.55
CA GLY A 645 16.63 -43.60 13.40
C GLY A 645 17.80 -44.54 13.66
N GLU A 646 18.40 -45.12 12.63
CA GLU A 646 19.50 -46.09 12.80
C GLU A 646 20.86 -45.45 12.52
N GLU A 647 21.05 -44.84 11.35
CA GLU A 647 22.34 -44.31 10.89
C GLU A 647 22.24 -42.85 10.42
N MET A 648 23.25 -42.06 10.78
CA MET A 648 23.37 -40.63 10.44
C MET A 648 22.15 -39.84 10.91
N VAL A 649 21.95 -39.86 12.22
CA VAL A 649 20.80 -39.25 12.89
C VAL A 649 21.24 -37.93 13.52
N GLY A 650 20.67 -36.82 13.05
CA GLY A 650 20.97 -35.48 13.55
C GLY A 650 19.75 -34.72 14.05
N GLY A 651 19.91 -34.00 15.15
CA GLY A 651 18.83 -33.16 15.69
C GLY A 651 18.38 -32.04 14.73
N LEU A 652 19.26 -31.57 13.85
CA LEU A 652 18.94 -30.65 12.75
C LEU A 652 19.09 -31.34 11.39
N ILE A 653 20.25 -31.96 11.12
CA ILE A 653 20.61 -32.50 9.80
C ILE A 653 21.14 -33.93 9.91
N GLY A 654 20.65 -34.87 9.10
CA GLY A 654 21.20 -36.23 9.06
C GLY A 654 22.65 -36.26 8.55
N GLU A 655 22.84 -35.90 7.28
CA GLU A 655 24.18 -35.68 6.68
C GLU A 655 24.30 -34.30 6.00
N ASN A 656 25.43 -33.63 6.22
CA ASN A 656 25.83 -32.37 5.59
C ASN A 656 27.13 -32.56 4.78
N LYS A 657 27.07 -32.41 3.46
CA LYS A 657 28.13 -32.87 2.56
C LYS A 657 28.49 -31.87 1.44
N ASP A 658 29.69 -32.01 0.87
CA ASP A 658 30.10 -31.41 -0.41
C ASP A 658 30.03 -29.88 -0.43
N ASN A 659 30.83 -29.23 0.44
CA ASN A 659 30.94 -27.77 0.60
C ASN A 659 29.64 -27.08 1.03
N SER A 660 28.78 -27.81 1.74
CA SER A 660 27.53 -27.25 2.26
C SER A 660 27.76 -26.50 3.58
N ASN A 661 26.91 -25.52 3.88
CA ASN A 661 27.12 -24.59 4.99
C ASN A 661 25.89 -24.52 5.92
N ILE A 662 26.14 -24.63 7.23
CA ILE A 662 25.14 -24.42 8.28
C ILE A 662 25.55 -23.24 9.14
N SER A 663 24.66 -22.29 9.38
CA SER A 663 24.95 -21.13 10.24
C SER A 663 23.76 -20.65 11.07
N ASN A 664 24.01 -20.09 12.26
CA ASN A 664 22.97 -19.49 13.11
C ASN A 664 21.75 -20.40 13.31
N SER A 665 21.99 -21.71 13.45
CA SER A 665 20.94 -22.72 13.44
C SER A 665 21.03 -23.62 14.67
N TYR A 666 19.92 -24.22 15.08
CA TYR A 666 19.92 -24.99 16.32
C TYR A 666 18.92 -26.13 16.37
N ALA A 667 19.22 -27.11 17.23
CA ALA A 667 18.33 -28.23 17.53
C ALA A 667 18.12 -28.39 19.04
N THR A 668 16.91 -28.76 19.43
CA THR A 668 16.54 -28.92 20.86
C THR A 668 15.86 -30.23 21.22
N GLY A 669 15.35 -30.99 20.24
CA GLY A 669 14.72 -32.28 20.46
C GLY A 669 15.74 -33.38 20.81
N THR A 670 15.28 -34.42 21.48
CA THR A 670 16.10 -35.61 21.78
C THR A 670 16.44 -36.35 20.49
N VAL A 671 17.68 -36.81 20.38
CA VAL A 671 18.18 -37.57 19.22
C VAL A 671 18.53 -38.99 19.66
N THR A 672 17.93 -39.99 19.01
CA THR A 672 18.20 -41.41 19.27
C THR A 672 18.59 -42.12 17.99
N GLY A 673 19.70 -42.85 17.99
CA GLY A 673 19.99 -43.79 16.91
C GLY A 673 21.12 -44.76 17.18
N ASN A 674 21.62 -45.48 16.18
CA ASN A 674 22.66 -46.48 16.38
C ASN A 674 24.05 -45.90 16.09
N THR A 675 24.28 -45.41 14.88
CA THR A 675 25.61 -44.95 14.44
C THR A 675 25.59 -43.54 13.85
N SER A 676 26.65 -42.77 14.09
CA SER A 676 26.78 -41.36 13.67
C SER A 676 25.60 -40.50 14.15
N VAL A 677 25.42 -40.46 15.47
CA VAL A 677 24.31 -39.78 16.12
C VAL A 677 24.79 -38.44 16.69
N GLY A 678 24.22 -37.34 16.21
CA GLY A 678 24.62 -35.99 16.56
C GLY A 678 23.49 -35.11 17.07
N GLY A 679 23.72 -34.35 18.14
CA GLY A 679 22.71 -33.41 18.64
C GLY A 679 22.30 -32.31 17.64
N LEU A 680 23.20 -31.91 16.74
CA LEU A 680 22.91 -31.03 15.60
C LEU A 680 23.00 -31.79 14.27
N VAL A 681 24.13 -32.45 13.99
CA VAL A 681 24.38 -33.10 12.70
C VAL A 681 24.86 -34.53 12.90
N GLY A 682 24.23 -35.52 12.25
CA GLY A 682 24.70 -36.91 12.32
C GLY A 682 26.08 -37.07 11.72
N TYR A 683 26.24 -36.69 10.44
CA TYR A 683 27.49 -36.75 9.71
C TYR A 683 27.80 -35.44 8.97
N ASN A 684 28.94 -34.80 9.26
CA ASN A 684 29.41 -33.60 8.56
C ASN A 684 30.66 -33.94 7.73
N ARG A 685 30.58 -33.80 6.40
CA ARG A 685 31.62 -34.21 5.47
C ARG A 685 32.03 -33.10 4.50
N ASN A 686 33.30 -32.72 4.50
CA ASN A 686 33.85 -31.66 3.63
C ASN A 686 32.98 -30.37 3.62
N SER A 687 32.46 -29.98 4.79
CA SER A 687 31.41 -28.94 4.93
C SER A 687 31.59 -28.09 6.20
N GLU A 688 31.04 -26.87 6.21
CA GLU A 688 31.19 -25.91 7.32
C GLU A 688 29.92 -25.83 8.19
N ILE A 689 30.10 -25.83 9.51
CA ILE A 689 29.08 -25.48 10.50
C ILE A 689 29.60 -24.34 11.37
N LYS A 690 28.81 -23.28 11.56
CA LYS A 690 29.19 -22.16 12.43
C LYS A 690 28.05 -21.55 13.23
N ASP A 691 28.39 -20.92 14.34
CA ASP A 691 27.47 -20.10 15.14
C ASP A 691 26.15 -20.86 15.45
N SER A 692 26.25 -22.15 15.74
CA SER A 692 25.10 -23.07 15.84
C SER A 692 25.16 -23.88 17.13
N TYR A 693 24.02 -24.41 17.58
CA TYR A 693 23.99 -25.11 18.87
C TYR A 693 22.97 -26.24 18.97
N ALA A 694 23.27 -27.21 19.84
CA ALA A 694 22.39 -28.33 20.18
C ALA A 694 22.14 -28.40 21.68
N THR A 695 20.88 -28.63 22.08
CA THR A 695 20.52 -28.70 23.51
C THR A 695 19.80 -29.99 23.92
N GLY A 696 19.31 -30.77 22.95
CA GLY A 696 18.64 -32.03 23.20
C GLY A 696 19.60 -33.14 23.63
N ASP A 697 19.09 -34.10 24.40
CA ASP A 697 19.83 -35.29 24.80
C ASP A 697 20.09 -36.20 23.59
N VAL A 698 21.25 -36.86 23.57
CA VAL A 698 21.71 -37.72 22.47
C VAL A 698 21.98 -39.12 23.00
N PHE A 699 21.30 -40.10 22.41
CA PHE A 699 21.44 -41.52 22.73
C PHE A 699 21.87 -42.29 21.48
N GLY A 700 22.92 -43.09 21.56
CA GLY A 700 23.17 -44.07 20.52
C GLY A 700 24.16 -45.17 20.82
N GLU A 701 24.63 -45.88 19.81
CA GLU A 701 25.58 -46.98 19.97
C GLU A 701 27.02 -46.52 19.72
N ASP A 702 27.38 -46.10 18.51
CA ASP A 702 28.74 -45.67 18.15
C ASP A 702 28.74 -44.35 17.35
N PHE A 703 29.88 -43.66 17.34
CA PHE A 703 30.03 -42.30 16.78
C PHE A 703 28.95 -41.32 17.30
N VAL A 704 28.80 -41.27 18.63
CA VAL A 704 27.77 -40.47 19.30
C VAL A 704 28.36 -39.17 19.81
N GLY A 705 27.85 -38.04 19.34
CA GLY A 705 28.31 -36.71 19.72
C GLY A 705 27.20 -35.76 20.13
N GLY A 706 27.42 -34.99 21.20
CA GLY A 706 26.43 -33.99 21.65
C GLY A 706 26.14 -32.89 20.63
N PHE A 707 27.03 -32.64 19.68
CA PHE A 707 26.85 -31.70 18.57
C PHE A 707 26.90 -32.41 17.21
N VAL A 708 27.94 -33.22 16.97
CA VAL A 708 28.14 -33.93 15.70
C VAL A 708 28.49 -35.39 15.93
N GLY A 709 27.86 -36.33 15.22
CA GLY A 709 28.22 -37.75 15.32
C GLY A 709 29.63 -37.99 14.76
N TRP A 710 29.81 -37.70 13.48
CA TRP A 710 31.11 -37.75 12.80
C TRP A 710 31.38 -36.46 12.01
N ASN A 711 32.56 -35.87 12.19
CA ASN A 711 33.08 -34.78 11.36
C ASN A 711 34.25 -35.27 10.47
N ASP A 712 34.00 -35.59 9.20
CA ASP A 712 34.99 -36.03 8.20
C ASP A 712 35.44 -34.84 7.34
N ALA A 713 36.68 -34.38 7.52
CA ALA A 713 37.26 -33.25 6.78
C ALA A 713 36.40 -31.96 6.80
N GLY A 714 35.44 -31.87 7.72
CA GLY A 714 34.55 -30.73 7.90
C GLY A 714 35.11 -29.72 8.90
N THR A 715 34.56 -28.51 8.87
CA THR A 715 34.98 -27.42 9.76
C THR A 715 33.82 -26.98 10.66
N ILE A 716 34.03 -26.95 11.98
CA ILE A 716 33.04 -26.50 12.95
C ILE A 716 33.59 -25.32 13.75
N LYS A 717 32.84 -24.21 13.80
CA LYS A 717 33.27 -22.96 14.44
C LYS A 717 32.21 -22.41 15.39
N LYS A 718 32.63 -21.85 16.53
CA LYS A 718 31.76 -21.03 17.42
C LYS A 718 30.43 -21.71 17.76
N SER A 719 30.47 -23.02 18.01
CA SER A 719 29.27 -23.84 18.19
C SER A 719 29.29 -24.56 19.52
N TYR A 720 28.13 -24.96 20.04
CA TYR A 720 28.10 -25.61 21.35
C TYR A 720 27.01 -26.69 21.50
N SER A 721 27.27 -27.66 22.38
CA SER A 721 26.30 -28.68 22.81
C SER A 721 26.13 -28.71 24.33
N ILE A 722 24.90 -28.87 24.83
CA ILE A 722 24.65 -28.94 26.29
C ILE A 722 23.74 -30.08 26.75
N GLY A 723 23.20 -30.89 25.82
CA GLY A 723 22.42 -32.07 26.14
C GLY A 723 23.27 -33.18 26.77
N ALA A 724 22.62 -34.12 27.45
CA ALA A 724 23.30 -35.33 27.90
C ALA A 724 23.67 -36.20 26.70
N VAL A 725 24.84 -36.83 26.74
CA VAL A 725 25.30 -37.75 25.70
C VAL A 725 25.49 -39.11 26.35
N ARG A 726 24.90 -40.15 25.75
CA ARG A 726 25.08 -41.54 26.17
C ARG A 726 25.29 -42.43 24.95
N GLY A 727 26.34 -43.25 24.99
CA GLY A 727 26.51 -44.33 24.05
C GLY A 727 27.21 -45.54 24.64
N ILE A 728 27.14 -46.67 23.93
CA ILE A 728 27.70 -47.96 24.40
C ILE A 728 28.97 -48.39 23.66
N GLY A 729 29.29 -47.73 22.54
CA GLY A 729 30.45 -47.97 21.68
C GLY A 729 31.69 -47.21 22.12
N SER A 730 32.75 -47.31 21.30
CA SER A 730 34.06 -46.72 21.62
C SER A 730 34.19 -45.24 21.27
N SER A 731 33.34 -44.71 20.37
CA SER A 731 33.44 -43.35 19.85
C SER A 731 32.29 -42.48 20.36
N VAL A 732 32.33 -42.14 21.65
CA VAL A 732 31.30 -41.32 22.33
C VAL A 732 31.95 -40.06 22.90
N GLY A 733 31.46 -38.88 22.53
CA GLY A 733 32.02 -37.61 22.99
C GLY A 733 30.98 -36.53 23.26
N GLY A 734 31.22 -35.70 24.27
CA GLY A 734 30.28 -34.63 24.66
C GLY A 734 30.02 -33.57 23.57
N PHE A 735 30.94 -33.43 22.60
CA PHE A 735 30.77 -32.57 21.44
C PHE A 735 30.73 -33.35 20.12
N ALA A 736 31.80 -34.10 19.82
CA ALA A 736 31.90 -34.94 18.63
C ALA A 736 32.10 -36.40 19.00
N GLY A 737 31.43 -37.33 18.30
CA GLY A 737 31.72 -38.76 18.42
C GLY A 737 33.08 -39.10 17.81
N THR A 738 33.27 -38.70 16.55
CA THR A 738 34.56 -38.75 15.83
C THR A 738 34.83 -37.42 15.12
N ASN A 739 36.10 -37.01 15.10
CA ASN A 739 36.55 -35.82 14.37
C ASN A 739 37.84 -36.08 13.59
N GLU A 740 37.73 -36.03 12.26
CA GLU A 740 38.83 -36.06 11.28
C GLU A 740 38.96 -34.72 10.54
N GLY A 741 38.19 -33.71 10.93
CA GLY A 741 38.28 -32.33 10.45
C GLY A 741 38.75 -31.35 11.52
N GLU A 742 38.30 -30.11 11.43
CA GLU A 742 38.70 -29.02 12.31
C GLU A 742 37.55 -28.51 13.19
N ILE A 743 37.81 -28.27 14.49
CA ILE A 743 36.86 -27.69 15.44
C ILE A 743 37.52 -26.51 16.15
N PHE A 744 36.90 -25.32 16.05
CA PHE A 744 37.42 -24.08 16.63
C PHE A 744 36.39 -23.40 17.54
N SER A 745 36.87 -22.86 18.66
CA SER A 745 36.08 -21.99 19.56
C SER A 745 34.70 -22.57 19.90
N SER A 746 34.64 -23.88 20.11
CA SER A 746 33.40 -24.64 20.33
C SER A 746 33.46 -25.37 21.67
N PHE A 747 32.30 -25.55 22.32
CA PHE A 747 32.24 -25.98 23.71
C PHE A 747 31.14 -27.02 23.95
N TYR A 748 31.30 -27.85 24.98
CA TYR A 748 30.24 -28.77 25.42
C TYR A 748 30.11 -28.80 26.95
N ASN A 749 28.94 -29.26 27.44
CA ASN A 749 28.73 -29.47 28.86
C ASN A 749 29.36 -30.78 29.35
N LYS A 750 30.45 -30.66 30.12
CA LYS A 750 31.19 -31.79 30.70
C LYS A 750 30.44 -32.53 31.81
N GLU A 751 29.52 -31.88 32.53
CA GLU A 751 28.83 -32.48 33.68
C GLU A 751 27.69 -33.42 33.27
N LYS A 752 27.20 -33.27 32.03
CA LYS A 752 26.07 -34.05 31.49
C LYS A 752 26.47 -35.15 30.51
N SER A 753 27.72 -35.16 30.06
CA SER A 753 28.23 -36.14 29.09
C SER A 753 28.87 -37.31 29.85
N THR A 754 28.33 -38.53 29.72
CA THR A 754 28.85 -39.73 30.41
C THR A 754 29.12 -40.86 29.45
#